data_AF-A0AAV6MHR8-F1
#
_entry.id   AF-A0AAV6MHR8-F1
#
_cell.length_a   1.000
_cell.length_b   1.000
_cell.length_c   1.000
_cell.angle_alpha   90.00
_cell.angle_beta   90.00
_cell.angle_gamma   90.00
#
_symmetry.space_group_name_H-M   'P 1'
#
loop_
_entity.id
_entity.type
_entity.pdbx_description
1 polymer ?
#
loop_
_entity_poly.entity_id
_entity_poly.type
_entity_poly.pdbx_seq_one_letter_code
_entity_poly.pdbx_strand_id
1 'polypeptide(L)'
;MVFDWFLSDFKIRFGVRPLQQKPLDSIMDMERAKDRSPEDLASIWDDYHLGRGHIGASMKAKLYHLLEQRAADCRHFVIPLWRGSGYTTMFVQVQMPYILFTGLEDYKARGTQAAPYFTVAYYKEFSESKDLVLIRGDIVFTSKLTDQEAEWLLETTQSFYLNDARLLEFALPPFLLLGELQFQFPELAPMSEPSKEALHIEKLYVFGERLNVAEDKSQHVKDYQGIIDAAKTSTKAKQLAAQLIPRFFKFFPSLSGPAIDAHIDLIEEEELAIRVQAIRGLPLFCKDTPENIGKIVDILVQILASEEFVERDAVHKALMALLRQDVKASLTALFKHIGSVDEPTTDEVIREKVLSFIRDKVFPSKSELLKPQDEMERHITDLIKKSLEDVTGAEFRMFMDFLKSLSIFGEKAPPERLKELIGIIEGQADLDAQFNVSDADHIDRLISCLFMAIPFVVRGASSCKFLSYLNKHVIPVFEKLPEERKLDLLKALAEFSPYTTPQDSRLFLPSVVQLLKKYMPGRKTGEEMNFTYVECLLYTFHHLAHKVPNATNSLCGYKIVTGQPSDRLGEDFSGNFKDLTERLTNIEELTRATIKKLTQGMDEHNKAMAAAKSEEAKSKIKTQQQNAKTGLRTCNNILVMAKPLHAKAPSFIGDKSVNLSWKEVTKTHVSTTTTAAGGKRPAAIAANVSSNIPSKKGRGPGGLHNQLVNRALEGLSYGGRGGMRGGRGRGWGGRGRGKDSRCKMLTIEVSRDCKRILDWFQALGHSFPELVTENGEMS
;
A
#
# COMPACT_ATOMS: atom_id res chain seq x y z
N MET A 1 -46.83 27.12 -5.45
CA MET A 1 -48.17 27.19 -4.82
C MET A 1 -48.52 25.98 -3.96
N VAL A 2 -48.74 24.77 -4.50
CA VAL A 2 -49.03 23.59 -3.65
C VAL A 2 -47.82 23.19 -2.76
N PHE A 3 -46.60 23.36 -3.28
CA PHE A 3 -45.35 23.12 -2.56
C PHE A 3 -45.07 24.15 -1.45
N ASP A 4 -45.36 25.43 -1.71
CA ASP A 4 -45.23 26.50 -0.70
C ASP A 4 -46.25 26.37 0.42
N TRP A 5 -47.46 25.90 0.11
CA TRP A 5 -48.50 25.62 1.10
C TRP A 5 -48.09 24.43 1.99
N PHE A 6 -47.61 23.34 1.38
CA PHE A 6 -47.11 22.15 2.10
C PHE A 6 -45.93 22.47 3.03
N LEU A 7 -44.99 23.30 2.58
CA LEU A 7 -43.86 23.78 3.39
C LEU A 7 -44.27 24.77 4.49
N SER A 8 -45.34 25.55 4.29
CA SER A 8 -45.84 26.49 5.30
C SER A 8 -46.61 25.80 6.43
N ASP A 9 -47.38 24.76 6.13
CA ASP A 9 -48.17 24.02 7.12
C ASP A 9 -47.28 23.14 8.02
N PHE A 10 -46.19 22.58 7.46
CA PHE A 10 -45.15 21.85 8.19
C PHE A 10 -44.41 22.73 9.23
N LYS A 11 -44.25 24.04 8.92
CA LYS A 11 -43.59 25.04 9.77
C LYS A 11 -44.37 25.38 11.05
N ILE A 12 -45.69 25.24 11.01
CA ILE A 12 -46.60 25.65 12.11
C ILE A 12 -46.73 24.54 13.17
N ARG A 13 -46.63 23.25 12.79
CA ARG A 13 -46.96 22.13 13.70
C ARG A 13 -45.79 21.43 14.40
N PHE A 14 -44.57 21.45 13.86
CA PHE A 14 -43.51 20.57 14.36
C PHE A 14 -42.20 21.24 14.80
N GLY A 15 -42.04 22.56 14.64
CA GLY A 15 -40.80 23.25 15.05
C GLY A 15 -39.52 22.81 14.32
N VAL A 16 -39.63 21.90 13.35
CA VAL A 16 -38.53 21.46 12.48
C VAL A 16 -38.51 22.37 11.26
N ARG A 17 -37.41 23.11 11.07
CA ARG A 17 -37.22 23.93 9.87
C ARG A 17 -37.16 23.00 8.65
N PRO A 18 -37.90 23.26 7.55
CA PRO A 18 -37.61 22.59 6.30
C PRO A 18 -36.15 22.82 5.94
N LEU A 19 -35.49 21.81 5.36
CA LEU A 19 -34.15 21.91 4.79
C LEU A 19 -34.14 23.00 3.70
N GLN A 20 -33.98 24.26 4.09
CA GLN A 20 -33.53 25.29 3.17
C GLN A 20 -32.12 24.87 2.74
N GLN A 21 -31.96 24.55 1.46
CA GLN A 21 -30.63 24.35 0.89
C GLN A 21 -29.81 25.58 1.21
N LYS A 22 -28.80 25.39 2.06
CA LYS A 22 -27.79 26.41 2.29
C LYS A 22 -27.13 26.68 0.94
N PRO A 23 -27.16 27.91 0.42
CA PRO A 23 -26.51 28.21 -0.84
C PRO A 23 -25.01 27.91 -0.69
N LEU A 24 -24.35 27.48 -1.78
CA LEU A 24 -22.96 27.01 -1.70
C LEU A 24 -22.02 28.08 -1.13
N ASP A 25 -22.27 29.35 -1.43
CA ASP A 25 -21.52 30.51 -0.92
C ASP A 25 -21.60 30.70 0.60
N SER A 26 -22.58 30.10 1.27
CA SER A 26 -22.68 30.04 2.73
C SER A 26 -21.86 28.90 3.36
N ILE A 27 -21.37 27.96 2.53
CA ILE A 27 -20.59 26.80 2.95
C ILE A 27 -19.12 26.95 2.52
N MET A 28 -18.89 27.46 1.32
CA MET A 28 -17.59 27.59 0.67
C MET A 28 -17.37 29.02 0.16
N ASP A 29 -16.18 29.56 0.40
CA ASP A 29 -15.77 30.86 -0.15
C ASP A 29 -15.58 30.76 -1.67
N MET A 30 -16.58 31.26 -2.41
CA MET A 30 -16.63 31.15 -3.86
C MET A 30 -15.51 31.94 -4.55
N GLU A 31 -15.02 33.04 -3.98
CA GLU A 31 -13.91 33.79 -4.58
C GLU A 31 -12.60 33.00 -4.49
N ARG A 32 -12.34 32.37 -3.34
CA ARG A 32 -11.14 31.53 -3.18
C ARG A 32 -11.25 30.20 -3.93
N ALA A 33 -12.46 29.70 -4.12
CA ALA A 33 -12.72 28.46 -4.85
C ALA A 33 -12.52 28.58 -6.37
N LYS A 34 -12.63 29.80 -6.94
CA LYS A 34 -12.46 30.04 -8.39
C LYS A 34 -11.13 29.52 -8.94
N ASP A 35 -10.03 29.77 -8.22
CA ASP A 35 -8.66 29.46 -8.64
C ASP A 35 -8.17 28.04 -8.25
N ARG A 36 -9.05 27.20 -7.69
CA ARG A 36 -8.73 25.82 -7.27
C ARG A 36 -9.10 24.80 -8.34
N SER A 37 -8.35 23.70 -8.41
CA SER A 37 -8.66 22.58 -9.30
C SER A 37 -9.90 21.82 -8.79
N PRO A 38 -10.61 21.06 -9.63
CA PRO A 38 -11.74 20.25 -9.16
C PRO A 38 -11.34 19.23 -8.10
N GLU A 39 -10.13 18.66 -8.17
CA GLU A 39 -9.61 17.73 -7.16
C GLU A 39 -9.35 18.42 -5.82
N ASP A 40 -8.76 19.63 -5.84
CA ASP A 40 -8.60 20.46 -4.65
C ASP A 40 -9.97 20.79 -4.02
N LEU A 41 -10.97 21.12 -4.83
CA LEU A 41 -12.32 21.47 -4.35
C LEU A 41 -13.06 20.27 -3.77
N ALA A 42 -12.97 19.10 -4.39
CA ALA A 42 -13.51 17.86 -3.86
C ALA A 42 -12.86 17.50 -2.52
N SER A 43 -11.53 17.55 -2.43
CA SER A 43 -10.81 17.30 -1.17
C SER A 43 -11.19 18.28 -0.06
N ILE A 44 -11.29 19.59 -0.37
CA ILE A 44 -11.72 20.60 0.61
C ILE A 44 -13.17 20.33 1.06
N TRP A 45 -14.03 19.89 0.15
CA TRP A 45 -15.42 19.58 0.44
C TRP A 45 -15.57 18.37 1.36
N ASP A 46 -14.81 17.31 1.09
CA ASP A 46 -14.80 16.09 1.90
C ASP A 46 -14.23 16.38 3.29
N ASP A 47 -13.09 17.07 3.36
CA ASP A 47 -12.46 17.48 4.63
C ASP A 47 -13.37 18.36 5.49
N TYR A 48 -14.16 19.24 4.86
CA TYR A 48 -15.08 20.13 5.57
C TYR A 48 -16.23 19.37 6.23
N HIS A 49 -16.73 18.30 5.62
CA HIS A 49 -17.87 17.52 6.13
C HIS A 49 -17.45 16.36 7.03
N LEU A 50 -16.18 15.94 6.96
CA LEU A 50 -15.62 14.89 7.79
C LEU A 50 -15.83 15.16 9.29
N GLY A 51 -16.49 14.22 9.98
CA GLY A 51 -16.73 14.29 11.42
C GLY A 51 -17.77 15.33 11.86
N ARG A 52 -18.55 15.92 10.93
CA ARG A 52 -19.58 16.93 11.24
C ARG A 52 -21.02 16.43 11.14
N GLY A 53 -21.23 15.12 11.04
CA GLY A 53 -22.56 14.51 10.89
C GLY A 53 -23.19 14.75 9.51
N HIS A 54 -22.35 14.94 8.50
CA HIS A 54 -22.73 15.15 7.11
C HIS A 54 -21.92 14.21 6.21
N ILE A 55 -22.52 13.75 5.12
CA ILE A 55 -21.83 13.01 4.07
C ILE A 55 -21.39 14.01 3.00
N GLY A 56 -20.07 14.18 2.85
CA GLY A 56 -19.48 14.92 1.74
C GLY A 56 -19.15 13.95 0.60
N ALA A 57 -19.61 14.26 -0.61
CA ALA A 57 -19.20 13.55 -1.81
C ALA A 57 -19.13 14.51 -3.01
N SER A 58 -18.59 14.03 -4.12
CA SER A 58 -18.55 14.79 -5.39
C SER A 58 -18.68 13.87 -6.60
N MET A 59 -19.13 14.42 -7.73
CA MET A 59 -19.21 13.68 -8.99
C MET A 59 -18.97 14.59 -10.20
N LYS A 60 -18.70 13.98 -11.35
CA LYS A 60 -18.58 14.71 -12.63
C LYS A 60 -19.93 15.24 -13.09
N ALA A 61 -19.94 16.41 -13.75
CA ALA A 61 -21.18 17.02 -14.23
C ALA A 61 -21.93 16.11 -15.22
N LYS A 62 -21.20 15.39 -16.08
CA LYS A 62 -21.80 14.41 -17.00
C LYS A 62 -22.59 13.29 -16.30
N LEU A 63 -22.08 12.79 -15.17
CA LEU A 63 -22.77 11.75 -14.39
C LEU A 63 -23.99 12.34 -13.69
N TYR A 64 -23.87 13.56 -13.14
CA TYR A 64 -25.02 14.26 -12.57
C TYR A 64 -26.14 14.44 -13.61
N HIS A 65 -25.84 14.87 -14.82
CA HIS A 65 -26.85 15.06 -15.86
C HIS A 65 -27.48 13.74 -16.32
N LEU A 66 -26.71 12.65 -16.37
CA LEU A 66 -27.25 11.31 -16.64
C LEU A 66 -28.22 10.86 -15.54
N LEU A 67 -27.85 11.09 -14.27
CA LEU A 67 -28.72 10.82 -13.13
C LEU A 67 -29.98 11.68 -13.18
N GLU A 68 -29.85 12.98 -13.43
CA GLU A 68 -30.96 13.94 -13.54
C GLU A 68 -31.92 13.56 -14.67
N GLN A 69 -31.40 13.12 -15.82
CA GLN A 69 -32.18 12.63 -16.94
C GLN A 69 -32.97 11.36 -16.57
N ARG A 70 -32.31 10.34 -16.01
CA ARG A 70 -32.96 9.06 -15.67
C ARG A 70 -33.92 9.18 -14.48
N ALA A 71 -33.60 10.07 -13.55
CA ALA A 71 -34.49 10.42 -12.45
C ALA A 71 -35.79 11.06 -12.93
N ALA A 72 -35.82 11.71 -14.10
CA ALA A 72 -37.05 12.26 -14.65
C ALA A 72 -38.10 11.18 -14.92
N ASP A 73 -37.66 10.01 -15.40
CA ASP A 73 -38.49 8.87 -15.78
C ASP A 73 -38.74 7.91 -14.60
N CYS A 74 -37.83 7.85 -13.63
CA CYS A 74 -37.97 7.04 -12.41
C CYS A 74 -37.66 7.88 -11.17
N ARG A 75 -38.69 8.48 -10.56
CA ARG A 75 -38.56 9.37 -9.38
C ARG A 75 -38.66 8.67 -8.04
N HIS A 76 -39.07 7.40 -8.01
CA HIS A 76 -39.36 6.68 -6.78
C HIS A 76 -38.92 5.23 -6.90
N PHE A 77 -38.30 4.71 -5.84
CA PHE A 77 -37.98 3.30 -5.71
C PHE A 77 -37.73 2.93 -4.25
N VAL A 78 -37.54 1.65 -3.97
CA VAL A 78 -37.28 1.13 -2.62
C VAL A 78 -35.92 0.44 -2.57
N ILE A 79 -35.17 0.65 -1.49
CA ILE A 79 -33.87 0.02 -1.24
C ILE A 79 -33.93 -0.75 0.09
N PRO A 80 -33.57 -2.05 0.13
CA PRO A 80 -33.37 -2.74 1.40
C PRO A 80 -32.04 -2.30 2.05
N LEU A 81 -32.11 -1.69 3.24
CA LEU A 81 -30.96 -1.36 4.07
C LEU A 81 -30.70 -2.50 5.07
N TRP A 82 -29.64 -3.26 4.87
CA TRP A 82 -29.33 -4.45 5.65
C TRP A 82 -28.75 -4.12 7.04
N ARG A 83 -29.24 -4.82 8.07
CA ARG A 83 -28.86 -4.65 9.48
C ARG A 83 -28.74 -6.00 10.17
N GLY A 84 -27.51 -6.42 10.48
CA GLY A 84 -27.28 -7.71 11.15
C GLY A 84 -27.95 -8.86 10.39
N SER A 85 -28.97 -9.48 10.98
CA SER A 85 -29.74 -10.59 10.40
C SER A 85 -31.03 -10.19 9.67
N GLY A 86 -31.30 -8.90 9.46
CA GLY A 86 -32.51 -8.42 8.79
C GLY A 86 -32.26 -7.21 7.89
N TYR A 87 -33.33 -6.57 7.43
CA TYR A 87 -33.25 -5.33 6.65
C TYR A 87 -34.38 -4.36 7.02
N THR A 88 -34.14 -3.07 6.79
CA THR A 88 -35.16 -2.01 6.81
C THR A 88 -35.35 -1.51 5.40
N THR A 89 -36.57 -1.51 4.88
CA THR A 89 -36.84 -0.96 3.56
C THR A 89 -36.87 0.55 3.61
N MET A 90 -36.09 1.19 2.74
CA MET A 90 -36.04 2.63 2.56
C MET A 90 -36.83 3.01 1.30
N PHE A 91 -37.76 3.94 1.43
CA PHE A 91 -38.41 4.61 0.31
C PHE A 91 -37.55 5.79 -0.13
N VAL A 92 -37.19 5.82 -1.41
CA VAL A 92 -36.34 6.85 -2.00
C VAL A 92 -37.18 7.70 -2.94
N GLN A 93 -37.11 9.02 -2.76
CA GLN A 93 -37.74 10.01 -3.63
C GLN A 93 -36.66 10.87 -4.25
N VAL A 94 -36.50 10.75 -5.57
CA VAL A 94 -35.54 11.53 -6.35
C VAL A 94 -36.26 12.71 -6.98
N GLN A 95 -35.99 13.90 -6.44
CA GLN A 95 -36.57 15.17 -6.85
C GLN A 95 -35.44 16.17 -7.04
N MET A 96 -34.75 16.07 -8.17
CA MET A 96 -33.54 16.86 -8.44
C MET A 96 -33.76 18.36 -8.18
N PRO A 97 -32.84 19.04 -7.48
CA PRO A 97 -31.50 18.59 -7.08
C PRO A 97 -31.44 17.88 -5.71
N TYR A 98 -32.53 17.25 -5.26
CA TYR A 98 -32.62 16.58 -3.97
C TYR A 98 -32.95 15.09 -4.08
N ILE A 99 -32.49 14.32 -3.09
CA ILE A 99 -32.94 12.94 -2.86
C ILE A 99 -33.34 12.80 -1.40
N LEU A 100 -34.52 12.22 -1.16
CA LEU A 100 -35.07 11.99 0.17
C LEU A 100 -35.15 10.50 0.44
N PHE A 101 -34.67 10.10 1.62
CA PHE A 101 -34.73 8.71 2.08
C PHE A 101 -35.59 8.64 3.34
N THR A 102 -36.68 7.88 3.28
CA THR A 102 -37.62 7.71 4.38
C THR A 102 -37.80 6.22 4.66
N GLY A 103 -37.88 5.80 5.92
CA GLY A 103 -38.24 4.41 6.21
C GLY A 103 -39.61 4.08 5.62
N LEU A 104 -39.72 2.98 4.86
CA LEU A 104 -40.95 2.66 4.13
C LEU A 104 -42.15 2.49 5.06
N GLU A 105 -41.97 1.89 6.23
CA GLU A 105 -43.04 1.71 7.22
C GLU A 105 -43.52 3.06 7.79
N ASP A 106 -42.59 3.99 8.01
CA ASP A 106 -42.93 5.35 8.46
C ASP A 106 -43.63 6.16 7.37
N TYR A 107 -43.24 5.96 6.10
CA TYR A 107 -43.92 6.54 4.95
C TYR A 107 -45.31 5.94 4.73
N LYS A 108 -45.50 4.63 4.92
CA LYS A 108 -46.84 4.01 4.87
C LYS A 108 -47.75 4.54 5.98
N ALA A 109 -47.22 4.73 7.18
CA ALA A 109 -48.00 5.19 8.33
C ALA A 109 -48.40 6.68 8.24
N ARG A 110 -47.54 7.53 7.66
CA ARG A 110 -47.70 9.00 7.70
C ARG A 110 -47.75 9.66 6.32
N GLY A 111 -47.63 8.90 5.24
CA GLY A 111 -47.59 9.40 3.87
C GLY A 111 -46.52 10.46 3.66
N THR A 112 -46.88 11.52 2.93
CA THR A 112 -45.99 12.68 2.69
C THR A 112 -45.65 13.48 3.94
N GLN A 113 -46.30 13.22 5.08
CA GLN A 113 -45.97 13.83 6.38
C GLN A 113 -44.84 13.08 7.12
N ALA A 114 -44.36 11.96 6.59
CA ALA A 114 -43.20 11.27 7.14
C ALA A 114 -41.92 12.07 6.92
N ALA A 115 -41.21 12.39 8.02
CA ALA A 115 -39.92 13.06 7.93
C ALA A 115 -38.85 12.12 7.33
N PRO A 116 -38.05 12.58 6.36
CA PRO A 116 -36.96 11.80 5.80
C PRO A 116 -35.89 11.55 6.87
N TYR A 117 -35.26 10.39 6.82
CA TYR A 117 -34.15 10.01 7.69
C TYR A 117 -32.82 10.60 7.20
N PHE A 118 -32.69 10.71 5.87
CA PHE A 118 -31.50 11.21 5.19
C PHE A 118 -31.92 12.00 3.97
N THR A 119 -31.26 13.13 3.73
CA THR A 119 -31.54 14.01 2.60
C THR A 119 -30.26 14.41 1.90
N VAL A 120 -30.25 14.37 0.57
CA VAL A 120 -29.07 14.66 -0.25
C VAL A 120 -29.37 15.87 -1.11
N ALA A 121 -28.42 16.81 -1.19
CA ALA A 121 -28.49 17.99 -2.05
C ALA A 121 -27.28 18.04 -2.99
N TYR A 122 -27.54 18.40 -4.25
CA TYR A 122 -26.52 18.55 -5.29
C TYR A 122 -26.27 20.05 -5.61
N TYR A 123 -24.99 20.44 -5.62
CA TYR A 123 -24.50 21.79 -5.87
C TYR A 123 -23.83 21.86 -7.25
N LYS A 124 -24.46 22.57 -8.18
CA LYS A 124 -24.10 22.61 -9.61
C LYS A 124 -23.23 23.80 -9.99
N GLU A 125 -22.85 24.66 -9.05
CA GLU A 125 -22.14 25.93 -9.30
C GLU A 125 -20.79 25.73 -10.02
N PHE A 126 -20.17 24.56 -9.90
CA PHE A 126 -18.93 24.18 -10.59
C PHE A 126 -19.12 23.25 -11.79
N SER A 127 -20.37 22.91 -12.17
CA SER A 127 -20.64 21.90 -13.21
C SER A 127 -20.10 22.34 -14.57
N GLU A 128 -20.40 23.56 -14.99
CA GLU A 128 -19.97 24.11 -16.29
C GLU A 128 -18.49 24.50 -16.30
N SER A 129 -17.98 25.02 -15.18
CA SER A 129 -16.64 25.61 -15.13
C SER A 129 -15.53 24.59 -14.81
N LYS A 130 -15.85 23.49 -14.12
CA LYS A 130 -14.88 22.53 -13.60
C LYS A 130 -15.29 21.05 -13.77
N ASP A 131 -16.38 20.76 -14.48
CA ASP A 131 -16.96 19.40 -14.61
C ASP A 131 -17.18 18.73 -13.24
N LEU A 132 -17.61 19.51 -12.24
CA LEU A 132 -17.72 19.08 -10.84
C LEU A 132 -19.06 19.48 -10.24
N VAL A 133 -19.73 18.52 -9.61
CA VAL A 133 -20.93 18.73 -8.78
C VAL A 133 -20.60 18.26 -7.37
N LEU A 134 -20.79 19.15 -6.39
CA LEU A 134 -20.59 18.81 -4.97
C LEU A 134 -21.88 18.25 -4.38
N ILE A 135 -21.77 17.29 -3.48
CA ILE A 135 -22.91 16.57 -2.91
C ILE A 135 -22.82 16.64 -1.40
N ARG A 136 -23.93 17.01 -0.77
CA ARG A 136 -24.06 17.01 0.69
C ARG A 136 -25.21 16.12 1.10
N GLY A 137 -24.93 15.13 1.95
CA GLY A 137 -25.92 14.35 2.65
C GLY A 137 -26.10 14.84 4.08
N ASP A 138 -27.32 15.19 4.47
CA ASP A 138 -27.71 15.55 5.84
C ASP A 138 -28.51 14.39 6.47
N ILE A 139 -27.97 13.80 7.54
CA ILE A 139 -28.66 12.76 8.31
C ILE A 139 -29.60 13.45 9.31
N VAL A 140 -30.89 13.37 9.04
CA VAL A 140 -31.94 14.04 9.83
C VAL A 140 -32.22 13.30 11.14
N PHE A 141 -32.16 11.96 11.11
CA PHE A 141 -32.34 11.12 12.30
C PHE A 141 -31.13 10.21 12.52
N THR A 142 -30.13 10.71 13.26
CA THR A 142 -28.92 9.96 13.63
C THR A 142 -29.18 8.74 14.52
N SER A 143 -30.37 8.66 15.14
CA SER A 143 -30.84 7.46 15.85
C SER A 143 -31.39 6.37 14.92
N LYS A 144 -31.69 6.71 13.66
CA LYS A 144 -32.29 5.83 12.67
C LYS A 144 -31.35 5.46 11.53
N LEU A 145 -30.31 6.25 11.26
CA LEU A 145 -29.28 5.97 10.27
C LEU A 145 -27.91 6.34 10.82
N THR A 146 -26.95 5.43 10.65
CA THR A 146 -25.52 5.70 10.87
C THR A 146 -24.90 6.36 9.64
N ASP A 147 -23.75 7.02 9.82
CA ASP A 147 -23.00 7.65 8.72
C ASP A 147 -22.69 6.65 7.59
N GLN A 148 -22.25 5.44 7.95
CA GLN A 148 -21.93 4.38 6.99
C GLN A 148 -23.15 3.86 6.21
N GLU A 149 -24.31 3.78 6.87
CA GLU A 149 -25.56 3.40 6.19
C GLU A 149 -26.04 4.50 5.25
N ALA A 150 -25.88 5.78 5.62
CA ALA A 150 -26.27 6.92 4.80
C ALA A 150 -25.38 7.05 3.55
N GLU A 151 -24.06 6.86 3.70
CA GLU A 151 -23.11 6.78 2.60
C GLU A 151 -23.47 5.65 1.64
N TRP A 152 -23.72 4.45 2.17
CA TRP A 152 -24.13 3.31 1.36
C TRP A 152 -25.44 3.55 0.60
N LEU A 153 -26.44 4.19 1.22
CA LEU A 153 -27.70 4.54 0.56
C LEU A 153 -27.50 5.52 -0.60
N LEU A 154 -26.60 6.51 -0.44
CA LEU A 154 -26.25 7.47 -1.49
C LEU A 154 -25.58 6.77 -2.67
N GLU A 155 -24.53 5.98 -2.41
CA GLU A 155 -23.79 5.25 -3.45
C GLU A 155 -24.68 4.25 -4.19
N THR A 156 -25.50 3.51 -3.45
CA THR A 156 -26.42 2.52 -4.00
C THR A 156 -27.44 3.19 -4.92
N THR A 157 -28.05 4.29 -4.47
CA THR A 157 -28.98 5.10 -5.27
C THR A 157 -28.33 5.58 -6.56
N GLN A 158 -27.14 6.17 -6.48
CA GLN A 158 -26.42 6.64 -7.66
C GLN A 158 -26.08 5.48 -8.61
N SER A 159 -25.72 4.31 -8.09
CA SER A 159 -25.42 3.14 -8.92
C SER A 159 -26.62 2.68 -9.75
N PHE A 160 -27.85 2.81 -9.25
CA PHE A 160 -29.06 2.48 -10.02
C PHE A 160 -29.26 3.41 -11.21
N TYR A 161 -29.03 4.71 -11.03
CA TYR A 161 -29.18 5.67 -12.11
C TYR A 161 -27.98 5.70 -13.06
N LEU A 162 -26.77 5.36 -12.61
CA LEU A 162 -25.55 5.48 -13.42
C LEU A 162 -25.14 4.18 -14.13
N ASN A 163 -25.80 3.04 -13.87
CA ASN A 163 -25.49 1.75 -14.48
C ASN A 163 -26.65 1.22 -15.33
N ASP A 164 -26.39 0.99 -16.62
CA ASP A 164 -27.38 0.59 -17.63
C ASP A 164 -28.02 -0.77 -17.34
N ALA A 165 -27.27 -1.71 -16.76
CA ALA A 165 -27.77 -3.04 -16.42
C ALA A 165 -28.69 -3.03 -15.19
N ARG A 166 -28.46 -2.12 -14.24
CA ARG A 166 -29.18 -2.06 -12.95
C ARG A 166 -30.48 -1.26 -13.00
N LEU A 167 -30.61 -0.37 -13.98
CA LEU A 167 -31.84 0.42 -14.18
C LEU A 167 -33.03 -0.46 -14.54
N LEU A 168 -32.80 -1.54 -15.30
CA LEU A 168 -33.83 -2.46 -15.81
C LEU A 168 -34.41 -3.41 -14.74
N GLU A 169 -33.66 -3.71 -13.68
CA GLU A 169 -34.02 -4.77 -12.73
C GLU A 169 -34.90 -4.27 -11.57
N PHE A 170 -34.92 -2.95 -11.32
CA PHE A 170 -35.63 -2.34 -10.17
C PHE A 170 -36.46 -1.09 -10.49
N ALA A 171 -36.47 -0.62 -11.74
CA ALA A 171 -37.39 0.44 -12.16
C ALA A 171 -38.82 -0.11 -12.19
N LEU A 172 -39.61 0.16 -11.15
CA LEU A 172 -41.05 -0.09 -11.18
C LEU A 172 -41.66 0.73 -12.34
N PRO A 173 -42.44 0.12 -13.25
CA PRO A 173 -43.17 0.87 -14.25
C PRO A 173 -44.10 1.91 -13.58
N PRO A 174 -44.34 3.08 -14.21
CA PRO A 174 -45.18 4.16 -13.65
C PRO A 174 -46.64 3.79 -13.35
N PHE A 175 -47.09 2.58 -13.70
CA PHE A 175 -48.47 2.13 -13.52
C PHE A 175 -48.84 1.68 -12.09
N LEU A 176 -47.89 1.63 -11.14
CA LEU A 176 -48.16 1.13 -9.78
C LEU A 176 -48.48 2.21 -8.73
N LEU A 177 -48.71 3.47 -9.14
CA LEU A 177 -49.02 4.57 -8.21
C LEU A 177 -50.39 5.24 -8.42
N LEU A 178 -51.25 4.70 -9.29
CA LEU A 178 -52.65 5.12 -9.38
C LEU A 178 -53.55 3.99 -8.87
N GLY A 179 -54.08 4.22 -7.67
CA GLY A 179 -55.37 3.72 -7.13
C GLY A 179 -55.80 2.30 -7.45
N GLU A 180 -55.97 1.51 -6.39
CA GLU A 180 -56.65 0.21 -6.34
C GLU A 180 -55.89 -0.97 -6.97
N LEU A 181 -54.87 -1.43 -6.25
CA LEU A 181 -54.67 -2.86 -5.97
C LEU A 181 -53.89 -2.96 -4.66
N GLN A 182 -54.53 -3.52 -3.63
CA GLN A 182 -53.87 -3.87 -2.38
C GLN A 182 -52.66 -4.74 -2.71
N PHE A 183 -51.48 -4.37 -2.18
CA PHE A 183 -50.37 -5.29 -2.03
C PHE A 183 -50.78 -6.34 -1.00
N GLN A 184 -51.51 -7.35 -1.45
CA GLN A 184 -51.79 -8.56 -0.70
C GLN A 184 -50.54 -9.42 -0.86
N PHE A 185 -49.77 -9.60 0.21
CA PHE A 185 -48.94 -10.81 0.31
C PHE A 185 -49.86 -11.99 0.03
N PRO A 186 -49.47 -13.00 -0.77
CA PRO A 186 -50.37 -14.09 -1.10
C PRO A 186 -50.82 -14.78 0.19
N GLU A 187 -52.08 -14.59 0.56
CA GLU A 187 -52.77 -15.48 1.47
C GLU A 187 -53.25 -16.67 0.64
N LEU A 188 -52.82 -17.85 1.09
CA LEU A 188 -53.15 -19.20 0.63
C LEU A 188 -54.39 -19.29 -0.27
N ALA A 189 -54.17 -19.52 -1.57
CA ALA A 189 -55.12 -20.31 -2.35
C ALA A 189 -55.15 -21.73 -1.77
N PRO A 190 -56.30 -22.43 -1.77
CA PRO A 190 -56.36 -23.80 -1.27
C PRO A 190 -55.38 -24.65 -2.08
N MET A 191 -54.47 -25.27 -1.34
CA MET A 191 -53.42 -26.21 -1.74
C MET A 191 -53.57 -26.77 -3.16
N SER A 192 -52.81 -26.22 -4.09
CA SER A 192 -51.97 -27.09 -4.92
C SER A 192 -50.74 -27.45 -4.07
N GLU A 193 -50.35 -28.72 -4.05
CA GLU A 193 -49.27 -29.22 -3.19
C GLU A 193 -48.03 -28.30 -3.23
N PRO A 194 -47.43 -27.93 -2.08
CA PRO A 194 -46.22 -27.12 -2.08
C PRO A 194 -45.16 -27.80 -2.93
N SER A 195 -44.52 -27.05 -3.83
CA SER A 195 -43.38 -27.58 -4.58
C SER A 195 -42.36 -28.13 -3.59
N LYS A 196 -41.77 -29.30 -3.90
CA LYS A 196 -40.84 -29.97 -2.99
C LYS A 196 -39.73 -29.02 -2.48
N GLU A 197 -39.33 -28.04 -3.28
CA GLU A 197 -38.32 -27.04 -2.93
C GLU A 197 -38.76 -26.07 -1.81
N ALA A 198 -40.00 -25.57 -1.84
CA ALA A 198 -40.51 -24.66 -0.81
C ALA A 198 -40.57 -25.37 0.55
N LEU A 199 -40.98 -26.65 0.55
CA LEU A 199 -41.03 -27.49 1.75
C LEU A 199 -39.64 -27.73 2.36
N HIS A 200 -38.59 -27.88 1.55
CA HIS A 200 -37.23 -28.04 2.05
C HIS A 200 -36.68 -26.75 2.68
N ILE A 201 -36.97 -25.59 2.08
CA ILE A 201 -36.52 -24.30 2.60
C ILE A 201 -37.21 -23.98 3.94
N GLU A 202 -38.52 -24.18 4.04
CA GLU A 202 -39.28 -23.97 5.27
C GLU A 202 -38.77 -24.86 6.41
N LYS A 203 -38.52 -26.14 6.14
CA LYS A 203 -37.91 -27.05 7.11
C LYS A 203 -36.55 -26.55 7.58
N LEU A 204 -35.73 -25.98 6.70
CA LEU A 204 -34.43 -25.44 7.09
C LEU A 204 -34.54 -24.27 8.07
N TYR A 205 -35.47 -23.35 7.83
CA TYR A 205 -35.76 -22.26 8.76
C TYR A 205 -36.23 -22.79 10.11
N VAL A 206 -37.10 -23.80 10.10
CA VAL A 206 -37.58 -24.44 11.33
C VAL A 206 -36.43 -25.10 12.10
N PHE A 207 -35.53 -25.82 11.43
CA PHE A 207 -34.35 -26.39 12.09
C PHE A 207 -33.46 -25.29 12.68
N GLY A 208 -33.15 -24.25 11.92
CA GLY A 208 -32.34 -23.13 12.38
C GLY A 208 -32.94 -22.39 13.58
N GLU A 209 -34.27 -22.19 13.59
CA GLU A 209 -34.96 -21.52 14.68
C GLU A 209 -35.03 -22.38 15.94
N ARG A 210 -35.31 -23.67 15.82
CA ARG A 210 -35.26 -24.61 16.95
C ARG A 210 -33.88 -24.62 17.59
N LEU A 211 -32.82 -24.68 16.77
CA LEU A 211 -31.45 -24.62 17.28
C LEU A 211 -31.11 -23.27 17.91
N ASN A 212 -31.64 -22.16 17.40
CA ASN A 212 -31.44 -20.84 18.00
C ASN A 212 -32.05 -20.75 19.40
N VAL A 213 -33.30 -21.20 19.54
CA VAL A 213 -34.09 -21.09 20.78
C VAL A 213 -33.73 -22.17 21.80
N ALA A 214 -33.18 -23.31 21.37
CA ALA A 214 -32.78 -24.40 22.27
C ALA A 214 -31.77 -23.96 23.33
N GLU A 215 -32.08 -24.24 24.60
CA GLU A 215 -31.18 -24.04 25.74
C GLU A 215 -29.93 -24.92 25.61
N ASP A 216 -30.13 -26.23 25.40
CA ASP A 216 -29.07 -27.19 25.10
C ASP A 216 -29.15 -27.65 23.65
N LYS A 217 -28.34 -27.02 22.81
CA LYS A 217 -28.28 -27.30 21.36
C LYS A 217 -27.79 -28.72 21.07
N SER A 218 -26.96 -29.32 21.94
CA SER A 218 -26.36 -30.63 21.68
C SER A 218 -27.39 -31.77 21.55
N GLN A 219 -28.57 -31.59 22.13
CA GLN A 219 -29.67 -32.57 22.07
C GLN A 219 -30.39 -32.59 20.71
N HIS A 220 -30.20 -31.57 19.88
CA HIS A 220 -30.89 -31.36 18.61
C HIS A 220 -30.10 -31.90 17.40
N VAL A 221 -29.45 -33.06 17.56
CA VAL A 221 -28.59 -33.68 16.53
C VAL A 221 -29.33 -33.86 15.20
N LYS A 222 -30.61 -34.24 15.25
CA LYS A 222 -31.44 -34.45 14.05
C LYS A 222 -31.72 -33.15 13.29
N ASP A 223 -31.91 -32.05 14.01
CA ASP A 223 -32.16 -30.75 13.38
C ASP A 223 -30.87 -30.27 12.68
N TYR A 224 -29.70 -30.46 13.31
CA TYR A 224 -28.43 -30.13 12.68
C TYR A 224 -28.09 -31.03 11.48
N GLN A 225 -28.33 -32.34 11.58
CA GLN A 225 -28.22 -33.26 10.44
C GLN A 225 -29.13 -32.83 9.29
N GLY A 226 -30.37 -32.43 9.59
CA GLY A 226 -31.32 -31.93 8.59
C GLY A 226 -30.83 -30.66 7.88
N ILE A 227 -30.08 -29.80 8.56
CA ILE A 227 -29.44 -28.62 7.95
C ILE A 227 -28.30 -29.05 7.00
N ILE A 228 -27.47 -30.02 7.41
CA ILE A 228 -26.40 -30.58 6.58
C ILE A 228 -26.97 -31.23 5.32
N ASP A 229 -28.00 -32.07 5.46
CA ASP A 229 -28.60 -32.80 4.33
C ASP A 229 -29.22 -31.86 3.29
N ALA A 230 -29.81 -30.75 3.75
CA ALA A 230 -30.43 -29.78 2.88
C ALA A 230 -29.43 -28.94 2.06
N ALA A 231 -28.13 -28.94 2.41
CA ALA A 231 -27.07 -28.39 1.58
C ALA A 231 -26.96 -29.08 0.20
N LYS A 232 -27.65 -30.21 -0.01
CA LYS A 232 -27.66 -30.96 -1.28
C LYS A 232 -28.92 -30.71 -2.12
N THR A 233 -29.74 -29.73 -1.75
CA THR A 233 -31.07 -29.52 -2.35
C THR A 233 -31.10 -28.28 -3.26
N SER A 234 -32.01 -27.32 -3.04
CA SER A 234 -32.21 -26.16 -3.92
C SER A 234 -31.20 -25.04 -3.66
N THR A 235 -30.98 -24.16 -4.63
CA THR A 235 -30.03 -23.02 -4.53
C THR A 235 -30.22 -22.18 -3.27
N LYS A 236 -31.48 -21.85 -2.92
CA LYS A 236 -31.80 -21.10 -1.70
C LYS A 236 -31.52 -21.89 -0.43
N ALA A 237 -31.78 -23.20 -0.43
CA ALA A 237 -31.46 -24.07 0.70
C ALA A 237 -29.94 -24.17 0.89
N LYS A 238 -29.15 -24.27 -0.19
CA LYS A 238 -27.68 -24.25 -0.16
C LYS A 238 -27.14 -22.94 0.46
N GLN A 239 -27.65 -21.79 0.02
CA GLN A 239 -27.26 -20.48 0.56
C GLN A 239 -27.54 -20.35 2.07
N LEU A 240 -28.67 -20.88 2.53
CA LEU A 240 -29.05 -20.83 3.93
C LEU A 240 -28.27 -21.88 4.75
N ALA A 241 -28.05 -23.08 4.21
CA ALA A 241 -27.21 -24.11 4.82
C ALA A 241 -25.77 -23.60 5.03
N ALA A 242 -25.19 -22.90 4.04
CA ALA A 242 -23.88 -22.25 4.14
C ALA A 242 -23.77 -21.25 5.32
N GLN A 243 -24.89 -20.72 5.82
CA GLN A 243 -24.92 -19.86 7.02
C GLN A 243 -25.09 -20.65 8.31
N LEU A 244 -25.95 -21.66 8.28
CA LEU A 244 -26.38 -22.38 9.49
C LEU A 244 -25.41 -23.48 9.90
N ILE A 245 -24.80 -24.21 8.96
CA ILE A 245 -23.83 -25.28 9.24
C ILE A 245 -22.68 -24.77 10.14
N PRO A 246 -21.92 -23.73 9.72
CA PRO A 246 -20.84 -23.19 10.54
C PRO A 246 -21.31 -22.65 11.90
N ARG A 247 -22.51 -22.06 11.95
CA ARG A 247 -23.04 -21.38 13.14
C ARG A 247 -23.26 -22.33 14.32
N PHE A 248 -23.71 -23.56 14.05
CA PHE A 248 -24.04 -24.53 15.09
C PHE A 248 -22.99 -25.64 15.25
N PHE A 249 -21.96 -25.66 14.42
CA PHE A 249 -20.93 -26.70 14.34
C PHE A 249 -20.40 -27.17 15.70
N LYS A 250 -20.01 -26.24 16.58
CA LYS A 250 -19.38 -26.55 17.87
C LYS A 250 -20.22 -27.41 18.81
N PHE A 251 -21.55 -27.42 18.63
CA PHE A 251 -22.46 -28.15 19.50
C PHE A 251 -22.59 -29.63 19.11
N PHE A 252 -22.06 -30.02 17.95
CA PHE A 252 -22.24 -31.37 17.38
C PHE A 252 -20.91 -32.02 16.95
N PRO A 253 -19.97 -32.32 17.88
CA PRO A 253 -18.67 -32.91 17.53
C PRO A 253 -18.77 -34.23 16.74
N SER A 254 -19.81 -35.03 16.97
CA SER A 254 -20.07 -36.29 16.25
C SER A 254 -20.43 -36.10 14.78
N LEU A 255 -20.85 -34.90 14.38
CA LEU A 255 -21.20 -34.53 13.00
C LEU A 255 -20.15 -33.63 12.35
N SER A 256 -18.97 -33.48 12.96
CA SER A 256 -17.91 -32.58 12.49
C SER A 256 -17.43 -32.90 11.07
N GLY A 257 -17.14 -34.16 10.76
CA GLY A 257 -16.75 -34.61 9.42
C GLY A 257 -17.80 -34.27 8.37
N PRO A 258 -19.03 -34.81 8.47
CA PRO A 258 -20.12 -34.51 7.54
C PRO A 258 -20.41 -33.02 7.38
N ALA A 259 -20.32 -32.23 8.45
CA ALA A 259 -20.54 -30.79 8.39
C ALA A 259 -19.45 -30.06 7.59
N ILE A 260 -18.18 -30.41 7.78
CA ILE A 260 -17.07 -29.81 7.02
C ILE A 260 -17.14 -30.26 5.56
N ASP A 261 -17.39 -31.54 5.30
CA ASP A 261 -17.45 -32.08 3.94
C ASP A 261 -18.59 -31.43 3.15
N ALA A 262 -19.79 -31.36 3.73
CA ALA A 262 -20.92 -30.68 3.10
C ALA A 262 -20.66 -29.18 2.89
N HIS A 263 -19.87 -28.54 3.76
CA HIS A 263 -19.52 -27.13 3.61
C HIS A 263 -18.43 -26.89 2.55
N ILE A 264 -17.53 -27.86 2.34
CA ILE A 264 -16.57 -27.86 1.23
C ILE A 264 -17.31 -28.03 -0.10
N ASP A 265 -18.29 -28.93 -0.18
CA ASP A 265 -19.14 -29.07 -1.38
C ASP A 265 -19.77 -27.72 -1.77
N LEU A 266 -20.24 -26.93 -0.78
CA LEU A 266 -20.82 -25.60 -1.02
C LEU A 266 -19.81 -24.55 -1.53
N ILE A 267 -18.52 -24.74 -1.28
CA ILE A 267 -17.45 -23.87 -1.79
C ILE A 267 -17.17 -24.15 -3.27
N GLU A 268 -17.50 -25.35 -3.75
CA GLU A 268 -17.25 -25.79 -5.13
C GLU A 268 -18.50 -25.66 -6.04
N GLU A 269 -19.59 -25.09 -5.54
CA GLU A 269 -20.86 -24.90 -6.28
C GLU A 269 -20.74 -23.93 -7.47
N GLU A 270 -21.52 -24.13 -8.53
CA GLU A 270 -21.47 -23.28 -9.74
C GLU A 270 -21.95 -21.84 -9.49
N GLU A 271 -22.87 -21.65 -8.55
CA GLU A 271 -23.47 -20.35 -8.24
C GLU A 271 -22.55 -19.51 -7.33
N LEU A 272 -22.07 -18.37 -7.85
CA LEU A 272 -21.15 -17.46 -7.15
C LEU A 272 -21.67 -17.05 -5.77
N ALA A 273 -22.97 -16.78 -5.65
CA ALA A 273 -23.58 -16.37 -4.39
C ALA A 273 -23.49 -17.45 -3.30
N ILE A 274 -23.55 -18.74 -3.66
CA ILE A 274 -23.39 -19.84 -2.71
C ILE A 274 -21.94 -19.92 -2.25
N ARG A 275 -20.99 -19.96 -3.19
CA ARG A 275 -19.55 -20.04 -2.87
C ARG A 275 -19.10 -18.91 -1.96
N VAL A 276 -19.47 -17.67 -2.28
CA VAL A 276 -19.15 -16.49 -1.46
C VAL A 276 -19.75 -16.61 -0.04
N GLN A 277 -20.97 -17.12 0.09
CA GLN A 277 -21.60 -17.31 1.39
C GLN A 277 -20.91 -18.42 2.21
N ALA A 278 -20.52 -19.52 1.56
CA ALA A 278 -19.78 -20.61 2.18
C ALA A 278 -18.40 -20.15 2.66
N ILE A 279 -17.66 -19.40 1.82
CA ILE A 279 -16.35 -18.81 2.17
C ILE A 279 -16.45 -17.91 3.40
N ARG A 280 -17.48 -17.04 3.46
CA ARG A 280 -17.71 -16.15 4.62
C ARG A 280 -18.03 -16.92 5.90
N GLY A 281 -18.60 -18.12 5.78
CA GLY A 281 -18.92 -19.00 6.90
C GLY A 281 -17.70 -19.72 7.49
N LEU A 282 -16.62 -19.91 6.72
CA LEU A 282 -15.45 -20.69 7.13
C LEU A 282 -14.84 -20.30 8.49
N PRO A 283 -14.66 -19.00 8.82
CA PRO A 283 -14.08 -18.62 10.12
C PRO A 283 -14.92 -19.02 11.35
N LEU A 284 -16.20 -19.33 11.16
CA LEU A 284 -17.08 -19.73 12.27
C LEU A 284 -16.80 -21.16 12.74
N PHE A 285 -16.24 -22.02 11.89
CA PHE A 285 -15.76 -23.36 12.27
C PHE A 285 -14.57 -23.34 13.23
N CYS A 286 -14.00 -22.16 13.50
CA CYS A 286 -12.81 -22.01 14.33
C CYS A 286 -13.08 -21.29 15.65
N LYS A 287 -14.23 -20.61 15.80
CA LYS A 287 -14.50 -19.69 16.92
C LYS A 287 -14.37 -20.34 18.30
N ASP A 288 -14.72 -21.61 18.41
CA ASP A 288 -14.67 -22.40 19.65
C ASP A 288 -13.93 -23.75 19.45
N THR A 289 -13.27 -23.91 18.30
CA THR A 289 -12.61 -25.15 17.84
C THR A 289 -11.31 -24.77 17.11
N PRO A 290 -10.32 -24.21 17.84
CA PRO A 290 -9.09 -23.65 17.28
C PRO A 290 -8.22 -24.68 16.54
N GLU A 291 -8.36 -25.97 16.84
CA GLU A 291 -7.71 -27.08 16.15
C GLU A 291 -8.02 -27.11 14.63
N ASN A 292 -9.14 -26.53 14.21
CA ASN A 292 -9.51 -26.46 12.79
C ASN A 292 -8.83 -25.32 12.04
N ILE A 293 -8.21 -24.35 12.71
CA ILE A 293 -7.68 -23.14 12.08
C ILE A 293 -6.71 -23.46 10.94
N GLY A 294 -5.76 -24.38 11.17
CA GLY A 294 -4.80 -24.77 10.12
C GLY A 294 -5.51 -25.29 8.86
N LYS A 295 -6.45 -26.23 9.03
CA LYS A 295 -7.22 -26.81 7.92
C LYS A 295 -8.05 -25.77 7.18
N ILE A 296 -8.71 -24.85 7.90
CA ILE A 296 -9.54 -23.81 7.29
C ILE A 296 -8.69 -22.76 6.57
N VAL A 297 -7.54 -22.38 7.12
CA VAL A 297 -6.57 -21.51 6.43
C VAL A 297 -6.08 -22.17 5.14
N ASP A 298 -5.73 -23.47 5.18
CA ASP A 298 -5.29 -24.21 4.00
C ASP A 298 -6.35 -24.17 2.89
N ILE A 299 -7.63 -24.38 3.22
CA ILE A 299 -8.76 -24.27 2.27
C ILE A 299 -8.85 -22.86 1.69
N LEU A 300 -8.84 -21.82 2.55
CA LEU A 300 -8.94 -20.43 2.11
C LEU A 300 -7.78 -20.01 1.20
N VAL A 301 -6.57 -20.51 1.46
CA VAL A 301 -5.40 -20.23 0.64
C VAL A 301 -5.56 -20.80 -0.77
N GLN A 302 -6.13 -22.00 -0.94
CA GLN A 302 -6.43 -22.56 -2.27
C GLN A 302 -7.39 -21.64 -3.05
N ILE A 303 -8.39 -21.07 -2.38
CA ILE A 303 -9.40 -20.20 -3.01
C ILE A 303 -8.82 -18.80 -3.32
N LEU A 304 -7.70 -18.41 -2.70
CA LEU A 304 -7.06 -17.11 -2.92
C LEU A 304 -6.57 -16.92 -4.37
N ALA A 305 -6.40 -18.04 -5.09
CA ALA A 305 -6.10 -18.07 -6.52
C ALA A 305 -7.31 -17.80 -7.45
N SER A 306 -8.53 -17.67 -6.90
CA SER A 306 -9.75 -17.42 -7.69
C SER A 306 -9.64 -16.15 -8.54
N GLU A 307 -10.08 -16.21 -9.79
CA GLU A 307 -10.11 -15.06 -10.69
C GLU A 307 -11.20 -14.05 -10.28
N GLU A 308 -12.27 -14.55 -9.67
CA GLU A 308 -13.43 -13.76 -9.24
C GLU A 308 -13.08 -12.81 -8.10
N PHE A 309 -13.27 -11.51 -8.33
CA PHE A 309 -12.93 -10.48 -7.35
C PHE A 309 -13.75 -10.61 -6.06
N VAL A 310 -15.03 -10.97 -6.18
CA VAL A 310 -15.95 -11.07 -5.03
C VAL A 310 -15.56 -12.24 -4.11
N GLU A 311 -15.10 -13.35 -4.67
CA GLU A 311 -14.55 -14.47 -3.89
C GLU A 311 -13.26 -14.11 -3.21
N ARG A 312 -12.31 -13.50 -3.94
CA ARG A 312 -11.04 -13.06 -3.35
C ARG A 312 -11.26 -12.09 -2.19
N ASP A 313 -12.20 -11.14 -2.32
CA ASP A 313 -12.56 -10.25 -1.21
C ASP A 313 -13.16 -11.02 -0.02
N ALA A 314 -14.02 -12.01 -0.27
CA ALA A 314 -14.57 -12.87 0.77
C ALA A 314 -13.48 -13.69 1.48
N VAL A 315 -12.52 -14.26 0.74
CA VAL A 315 -11.37 -14.99 1.26
C VAL A 315 -10.49 -14.08 2.11
N HIS A 316 -10.15 -12.88 1.62
CA HIS A 316 -9.37 -11.91 2.40
C HIS A 316 -10.04 -11.55 3.72
N LYS A 317 -11.36 -11.33 3.71
CA LYS A 317 -12.13 -11.05 4.94
C LYS A 317 -12.15 -12.25 5.88
N ALA A 318 -12.30 -13.48 5.34
CA ALA A 318 -12.28 -14.71 6.12
C ALA A 318 -10.92 -14.96 6.78
N LEU A 319 -9.81 -14.83 6.03
CA LEU A 319 -8.45 -14.95 6.57
C LEU A 319 -8.16 -13.89 7.64
N MET A 320 -8.58 -12.63 7.42
CA MET A 320 -8.44 -11.59 8.43
C MET A 320 -9.30 -11.85 9.67
N ALA A 321 -10.45 -12.53 9.54
CA ALA A 321 -11.23 -12.95 10.70
C ALA A 321 -10.52 -14.05 11.50
N LEU A 322 -9.92 -15.04 10.83
CA LEU A 322 -9.12 -16.09 11.48
C LEU A 322 -7.89 -15.53 12.18
N LEU A 323 -7.16 -14.61 11.53
CA LEU A 323 -6.03 -13.91 12.14
C LEU A 323 -6.41 -13.17 13.43
N ARG A 324 -7.62 -12.61 13.50
CA ARG A 324 -8.12 -11.95 14.72
C ARG A 324 -8.58 -12.94 15.80
N GLN A 325 -8.95 -14.17 15.43
CA GLN A 325 -9.32 -15.21 16.38
C GLN A 325 -8.08 -15.85 17.00
N ASP A 326 -7.12 -16.26 16.17
CA ASP A 326 -5.83 -16.78 16.61
C ASP A 326 -4.74 -16.38 15.61
N VAL A 327 -3.97 -15.37 16.01
CA VAL A 327 -2.91 -14.79 15.19
C VAL A 327 -1.79 -15.81 14.98
N LYS A 328 -1.42 -16.55 16.02
CA LYS A 328 -0.26 -17.44 16.02
C LYS A 328 -0.50 -18.63 15.10
N ALA A 329 -1.63 -19.33 15.29
CA ALA A 329 -2.00 -20.47 14.46
C ALA A 329 -2.22 -20.06 13.00
N SER A 330 -2.92 -18.94 12.77
CA SER A 330 -3.21 -18.46 11.41
C SER A 330 -1.96 -18.02 10.66
N LEU A 331 -1.04 -17.29 11.30
CA LEU A 331 0.23 -16.92 10.68
C LEU A 331 1.09 -18.14 10.37
N THR A 332 1.16 -19.11 11.30
CA THR A 332 1.92 -20.35 11.06
C THR A 332 1.36 -21.12 9.87
N ALA A 333 0.04 -21.23 9.75
CA ALA A 333 -0.60 -21.87 8.61
C ALA A 333 -0.36 -21.10 7.29
N LEU A 334 -0.48 -19.77 7.29
CA LEU A 334 -0.19 -18.96 6.09
C LEU A 334 1.26 -19.09 5.62
N PHE A 335 2.24 -19.03 6.54
CA PHE A 335 3.65 -19.11 6.19
C PHE A 335 4.07 -20.50 5.70
N LYS A 336 3.32 -21.56 6.02
CA LYS A 336 3.52 -22.90 5.43
C LYS A 336 3.41 -22.87 3.90
N HIS A 337 2.49 -22.06 3.35
CA HIS A 337 2.30 -21.92 1.90
C HIS A 337 3.32 -21.00 1.23
N ILE A 338 4.07 -20.21 2.01
CA ILE A 338 5.25 -19.50 1.49
C ILE A 338 6.38 -20.52 1.29
N GLY A 339 6.51 -21.49 2.20
CA GLY A 339 7.55 -22.50 2.19
C GLY A 339 8.71 -22.16 3.12
N SER A 340 9.51 -23.18 3.40
CA SER A 340 10.73 -23.12 4.20
C SER A 340 11.75 -24.14 3.70
N VAL A 341 12.97 -24.11 4.27
CA VAL A 341 14.04 -25.08 3.97
C VAL A 341 13.54 -26.53 4.09
N ASP A 342 12.79 -26.82 5.16
CA ASP A 342 12.34 -28.17 5.49
C ASP A 342 11.10 -28.59 4.69
N GLU A 343 10.30 -27.61 4.25
CA GLU A 343 9.03 -27.79 3.53
C GLU A 343 8.93 -26.73 2.42
N PRO A 344 9.56 -26.95 1.25
CA PRO A 344 9.46 -26.02 0.12
C PRO A 344 8.05 -26.05 -0.46
N THR A 345 7.55 -24.89 -0.89
CA THR A 345 6.27 -24.82 -1.60
C THR A 345 6.43 -25.36 -3.02
N THR A 346 5.44 -26.10 -3.51
CA THR A 346 5.41 -26.61 -4.89
C THR A 346 4.53 -25.75 -5.80
N ASP A 347 3.76 -24.82 -5.23
CA ASP A 347 2.81 -23.98 -5.95
C ASP A 347 3.22 -22.50 -5.84
N GLU A 348 3.93 -22.04 -6.87
CA GLU A 348 4.40 -20.65 -6.96
C GLU A 348 3.26 -19.64 -7.09
N VAL A 349 2.13 -20.03 -7.70
CA VAL A 349 0.97 -19.14 -7.83
C VAL A 349 0.38 -18.88 -6.46
N ILE A 350 0.16 -19.94 -5.68
CA ILE A 350 -0.34 -19.82 -4.31
C ILE A 350 0.64 -19.04 -3.44
N ARG A 351 1.95 -19.35 -3.54
CA ARG A 351 3.01 -18.62 -2.82
C ARG A 351 2.92 -17.11 -3.09
N GLU A 352 2.86 -16.69 -4.35
CA GLU A 352 2.76 -15.28 -4.74
C GLU A 352 1.51 -14.62 -4.15
N LYS A 353 0.37 -15.31 -4.23
CA LYS A 353 -0.92 -14.83 -3.70
C LYS A 353 -0.89 -14.65 -2.19
N VAL A 354 -0.29 -15.60 -1.46
CA VAL A 354 -0.12 -15.52 0.00
C VAL A 354 0.83 -14.39 0.39
N LEU A 355 1.97 -14.25 -0.31
CA LEU A 355 2.90 -13.13 -0.10
C LEU A 355 2.23 -11.78 -0.34
N SER A 356 1.40 -11.65 -1.39
CA SER A 356 0.63 -10.44 -1.66
C SER A 356 -0.37 -10.16 -0.52
N PHE A 357 -1.09 -11.18 -0.04
CA PHE A 357 -2.02 -11.02 1.08
C PHE A 357 -1.29 -10.56 2.36
N ILE A 358 -0.16 -11.19 2.69
CA ILE A 358 0.64 -10.82 3.86
C ILE A 358 1.14 -9.37 3.75
N ARG A 359 1.69 -8.99 2.59
CA ARG A 359 2.15 -7.63 2.31
C ARG A 359 1.04 -6.59 2.46
N ASP A 360 -0.14 -6.87 1.88
CA ASP A 360 -1.18 -5.86 1.69
C ASP A 360 -2.17 -5.80 2.86
N LYS A 361 -2.31 -6.88 3.65
CA LYS A 361 -3.31 -6.98 4.73
C LYS A 361 -2.69 -7.24 6.09
N VAL A 362 -1.75 -8.17 6.20
CA VAL A 362 -1.17 -8.57 7.49
C VAL A 362 -0.18 -7.53 8.00
N PHE A 363 0.81 -7.16 7.19
CA PHE A 363 1.86 -6.20 7.59
C PHE A 363 1.31 -4.83 8.00
N PRO A 364 0.34 -4.21 7.28
CA PRO A 364 -0.26 -2.95 7.71
C PRO A 364 -1.03 -3.06 9.04
N SER A 365 -1.55 -4.25 9.35
CA SER A 365 -2.35 -4.52 10.55
C SER A 365 -1.52 -4.98 11.76
N LYS A 366 -0.19 -4.89 11.70
CA LYS A 366 0.71 -5.40 12.76
C LYS A 366 0.40 -4.90 14.18
N SER A 367 -0.02 -3.64 14.33
CA SER A 367 -0.31 -3.02 15.63
C SER A 367 -1.61 -3.54 16.25
N GLU A 368 -2.53 -4.02 15.40
CA GLU A 368 -3.75 -4.70 15.79
C GLU A 368 -3.46 -6.16 16.13
N LEU A 369 -2.79 -6.87 15.22
CA LEU A 369 -2.64 -8.33 15.25
C LEU A 369 -1.54 -8.82 16.19
N LEU A 370 -0.37 -8.17 16.26
CA LEU A 370 0.78 -8.70 17.00
C LEU A 370 0.67 -8.36 18.49
N LYS A 371 -0.19 -9.09 19.21
CA LYS A 371 -0.39 -8.96 20.65
C LYS A 371 -0.43 -10.34 21.33
N PRO A 372 0.29 -10.54 22.46
CA PRO A 372 1.24 -9.64 23.10
C PRO A 372 2.44 -9.30 22.19
N GLN A 373 2.87 -8.04 22.20
CA GLN A 373 3.76 -7.49 21.16
C GLN A 373 5.08 -8.25 21.01
N ASP A 374 5.87 -8.37 22.09
CA ASP A 374 7.19 -9.01 22.02
C ASP A 374 7.13 -10.48 21.59
N GLU A 375 6.14 -11.25 22.05
CA GLU A 375 5.99 -12.66 21.69
C GLU A 375 5.60 -12.82 20.22
N MET A 376 4.61 -12.05 19.77
CA MET A 376 4.10 -12.15 18.41
C MET A 376 5.06 -11.56 17.37
N GLU A 377 5.78 -10.49 17.70
CA GLU A 377 6.85 -9.97 16.85
C GLU A 377 8.01 -10.98 16.71
N ARG A 378 8.33 -11.74 17.76
CA ARG A 378 9.30 -12.86 17.66
C ARG A 378 8.78 -13.99 16.77
N HIS A 379 7.53 -14.40 16.98
CA HIS A 379 6.92 -15.48 16.21
C HIS A 379 6.93 -15.18 14.71
N ILE A 380 6.48 -14.00 14.30
CA ILE A 380 6.49 -13.61 12.88
C ILE A 380 7.93 -13.44 12.35
N THR A 381 8.87 -13.00 13.18
CA THR A 381 10.29 -12.93 12.79
C THR A 381 10.86 -14.32 12.50
N ASP A 382 10.55 -15.31 13.33
CA ASP A 382 11.00 -16.69 13.12
C ASP A 382 10.35 -17.32 11.89
N LEU A 383 9.07 -17.03 11.63
CA LEU A 383 8.40 -17.45 10.39
C LEU A 383 9.05 -16.83 9.15
N ILE A 384 9.31 -15.51 9.17
CA ILE A 384 10.01 -14.83 8.08
C ILE A 384 11.38 -15.48 7.84
N LYS A 385 12.20 -15.67 8.89
CA LYS A 385 13.53 -16.27 8.79
C LYS A 385 13.52 -17.65 8.13
N LYS A 386 12.52 -18.48 8.44
CA LYS A 386 12.36 -19.81 7.83
C LYS A 386 12.03 -19.73 6.33
N SER A 387 11.38 -18.66 5.91
CA SER A 387 10.99 -18.42 4.52
C SER A 387 12.02 -17.64 3.70
N LEU A 388 13.20 -17.32 4.24
CA LEU A 388 14.21 -16.48 3.56
C LEU A 388 15.15 -17.24 2.61
N GLU A 389 15.16 -18.57 2.61
CA GLU A 389 16.09 -19.31 1.75
C GLU A 389 15.77 -19.05 0.28
N ASP A 390 14.56 -19.37 -0.18
CA ASP A 390 14.17 -19.11 -1.58
C ASP A 390 13.27 -17.87 -1.68
N VAL A 391 13.87 -16.69 -1.68
CA VAL A 391 13.15 -15.41 -1.85
C VAL A 391 13.69 -14.60 -3.00
N THR A 392 12.80 -13.90 -3.70
CA THR A 392 13.22 -12.89 -4.65
C THR A 392 13.80 -11.66 -3.91
N GLY A 393 14.57 -10.84 -4.62
CA GLY A 393 15.07 -9.58 -4.06
C GLY A 393 13.99 -8.61 -3.58
N ALA A 394 12.81 -8.61 -4.23
CA ALA A 394 11.68 -7.79 -3.83
C ALA A 394 11.02 -8.33 -2.55
N GLU A 395 10.88 -9.65 -2.44
CA GLU A 395 10.40 -10.32 -1.22
C GLU A 395 11.33 -10.09 -0.05
N PHE A 396 12.64 -10.25 -0.25
CA PHE A 396 13.62 -10.00 0.80
C PHE A 396 13.55 -8.56 1.30
N ARG A 397 13.46 -7.58 0.39
CA ARG A 397 13.25 -6.16 0.75
C ARG A 397 11.97 -5.95 1.54
N MET A 398 10.86 -6.52 1.07
CA MET A 398 9.57 -6.45 1.73
C MET A 398 9.65 -6.98 3.18
N PHE A 399 10.24 -8.16 3.37
CA PHE A 399 10.45 -8.74 4.70
C PHE A 399 11.34 -7.87 5.58
N MET A 400 12.46 -7.39 5.05
CA MET A 400 13.40 -6.58 5.82
C MET A 400 12.80 -5.21 6.20
N ASP A 401 12.01 -4.59 5.34
CA ASP A 401 11.32 -3.35 5.65
C ASP A 401 10.21 -3.56 6.69
N PHE A 402 9.50 -4.70 6.63
CA PHE A 402 8.57 -5.08 7.67
C PHE A 402 9.26 -5.34 9.01
N LEU A 403 10.36 -6.10 9.04
CA LEU A 403 11.13 -6.39 10.26
C LEU A 403 11.65 -5.11 10.91
N LYS A 404 12.20 -4.16 10.13
CA LYS A 404 12.63 -2.83 10.64
C LYS A 404 11.49 -2.07 11.33
N SER A 405 10.25 -2.33 10.92
CA SER A 405 9.07 -1.65 11.43
C SER A 405 8.55 -2.23 12.76
N LEU A 406 9.08 -3.38 13.19
CA LEU A 406 8.72 -4.02 14.47
C LEU A 406 9.41 -3.32 15.65
N SER A 407 8.77 -3.31 16.81
CA SER A 407 9.32 -2.65 18.00
C SER A 407 10.61 -3.31 18.51
N ILE A 408 10.72 -4.65 18.41
CA ILE A 408 11.92 -5.40 18.79
C ILE A 408 13.17 -5.03 17.96
N PHE A 409 12.97 -4.35 16.83
CA PHE A 409 14.00 -3.92 15.88
C PHE A 409 14.03 -2.40 15.62
N GLY A 410 13.06 -1.67 16.15
CA GLY A 410 12.91 -0.22 16.00
C GLY A 410 14.09 0.56 16.57
N GLU A 411 14.11 1.89 16.42
CA GLU A 411 15.28 2.74 16.70
C GLU A 411 15.91 2.55 18.08
N LYS A 412 15.10 2.27 19.10
CA LYS A 412 15.52 2.06 20.50
C LYS A 412 15.91 0.62 20.84
N ALA A 413 15.88 -0.30 19.87
CA ALA A 413 16.21 -1.70 20.08
C ALA A 413 17.67 -1.87 20.54
N PRO A 414 17.95 -2.82 21.44
CA PRO A 414 19.29 -3.05 21.95
C PRO A 414 20.21 -3.60 20.85
N PRO A 415 21.54 -3.37 20.92
CA PRO A 415 22.49 -3.78 19.88
C PRO A 415 22.44 -5.27 19.52
N GLU A 416 22.10 -6.14 20.49
CA GLU A 416 21.96 -7.58 20.27
C GLU A 416 20.86 -7.91 19.25
N ARG A 417 19.78 -7.12 19.18
CA ARG A 417 18.71 -7.29 18.18
C ARG A 417 19.14 -6.84 16.80
N LEU A 418 20.00 -5.83 16.72
CA LEU A 418 20.59 -5.41 15.44
C LEU A 418 21.54 -6.47 14.89
N LYS A 419 22.23 -7.21 15.76
CA LYS A 419 23.06 -8.35 15.36
C LYS A 419 22.24 -9.44 14.67
N GLU A 420 21.01 -9.67 15.13
CA GLU A 420 20.10 -10.63 14.49
C GLU A 420 19.72 -10.20 13.06
N LEU A 421 19.32 -8.94 12.86
CA LEU A 421 19.00 -8.42 11.53
C LEU A 421 20.20 -8.41 10.59
N ILE A 422 21.37 -7.99 11.06
CA ILE A 422 22.59 -8.08 10.26
C ILE A 422 22.90 -9.53 9.92
N GLY A 423 22.72 -10.47 10.86
CA GLY A 423 22.92 -11.89 10.61
C GLY A 423 22.04 -12.42 9.48
N ILE A 424 20.79 -11.95 9.38
CA ILE A 424 19.90 -12.27 8.26
C ILE A 424 20.45 -11.75 6.92
N ILE A 425 20.89 -10.48 6.88
CA ILE A 425 21.42 -9.86 5.66
C ILE A 425 22.77 -10.52 5.25
N GLU A 426 23.61 -10.85 6.22
CA GLU A 426 24.86 -11.60 6.00
C GLU A 426 24.59 -12.99 5.43
N GLY A 427 23.56 -13.68 5.93
CA GLY A 427 23.12 -14.98 5.40
C GLY A 427 22.66 -14.86 3.95
N GLN A 428 21.86 -13.83 3.64
CA GLN A 428 21.37 -13.61 2.27
C GLN A 428 22.47 -13.21 1.29
N ALA A 429 23.51 -12.53 1.77
CA ALA A 429 24.66 -12.15 0.97
C ALA A 429 25.59 -13.32 0.63
N ASP A 430 25.41 -14.48 1.28
CA ASP A 430 26.23 -15.69 1.13
C ASP A 430 27.75 -15.40 1.22
N LEU A 431 28.16 -14.77 2.32
CA LEU A 431 29.55 -14.34 2.53
C LEU A 431 30.55 -15.48 2.71
N ASP A 432 30.09 -16.74 2.69
CA ASP A 432 30.93 -17.94 2.72
C ASP A 432 31.16 -18.53 1.31
N ALA A 433 30.41 -18.06 0.29
CA ALA A 433 30.56 -18.50 -1.09
C ALA A 433 31.87 -18.03 -1.74
N GLN A 434 32.29 -18.75 -2.79
CA GLN A 434 33.41 -18.30 -3.61
C GLN A 434 32.97 -17.14 -4.51
N PHE A 435 33.71 -16.03 -4.46
CA PHE A 435 33.44 -14.88 -5.33
C PHE A 435 33.85 -15.16 -6.79
N ASN A 436 32.92 -14.92 -7.73
CA ASN A 436 33.13 -15.05 -9.16
C ASN A 436 32.75 -13.75 -9.89
N VAL A 437 33.71 -13.16 -10.61
CA VAL A 437 33.51 -11.90 -11.35
C VAL A 437 32.50 -12.01 -12.51
N SER A 438 32.28 -13.23 -13.01
CA SER A 438 31.30 -13.50 -14.06
C SER A 438 29.89 -13.75 -13.52
N ASP A 439 29.77 -14.00 -12.21
CA ASP A 439 28.48 -14.21 -11.55
C ASP A 439 27.86 -12.84 -11.23
N ALA A 440 27.25 -12.26 -12.26
CA ALA A 440 26.52 -11.01 -12.19
C ALA A 440 25.55 -10.93 -11.01
N ASP A 441 24.87 -12.04 -10.82
CA ASP A 441 23.81 -12.29 -9.89
C ASP A 441 24.30 -12.22 -8.45
N HIS A 442 25.34 -12.98 -8.11
CA HIS A 442 25.99 -12.89 -6.80
C HIS A 442 26.51 -11.48 -6.51
N ILE A 443 27.10 -10.79 -7.49
CA ILE A 443 27.61 -9.42 -7.28
C ILE A 443 26.47 -8.45 -6.96
N ASP A 444 25.37 -8.49 -7.70
CA ASP A 444 24.24 -7.58 -7.50
C ASP A 444 23.54 -7.84 -6.17
N ARG A 445 23.45 -9.12 -5.74
CA ARG A 445 22.98 -9.49 -4.40
C ARG A 445 23.89 -8.96 -3.30
N LEU A 446 25.21 -9.14 -3.43
CA LEU A 446 26.18 -8.65 -2.46
C LEU A 446 26.07 -7.13 -2.29
N ILE A 447 26.03 -6.38 -3.39
CA ILE A 447 25.89 -4.91 -3.39
C ILE A 447 24.60 -4.50 -2.67
N SER A 448 23.49 -5.17 -2.98
CA SER A 448 22.20 -4.87 -2.38
C SER A 448 22.15 -5.17 -0.89
N CYS A 449 22.76 -6.27 -0.46
CA CYS A 449 22.90 -6.62 0.95
C CYS A 449 23.79 -5.62 1.69
N LEU A 450 24.88 -5.15 1.07
CA LEU A 450 25.71 -4.08 1.63
C LEU A 450 24.88 -2.82 1.88
N PHE A 451 24.15 -2.32 0.89
CA PHE A 451 23.29 -1.14 1.08
C PHE A 451 22.19 -1.35 2.12
N MET A 452 21.62 -2.54 2.18
CA MET A 452 20.60 -2.88 3.17
C MET A 452 21.15 -2.95 4.60
N ALA A 453 22.42 -3.33 4.77
CA ALA A 453 23.09 -3.41 6.07
C ALA A 453 23.46 -2.03 6.64
N ILE A 454 23.70 -1.01 5.80
CA ILE A 454 24.17 0.32 6.23
C ILE A 454 23.34 0.93 7.37
N PRO A 455 21.99 1.00 7.30
CA PRO A 455 21.18 1.59 8.37
C PRO A 455 21.38 0.91 9.74
N PHE A 456 21.75 -0.37 9.77
CA PHE A 456 21.99 -1.11 11.00
C PHE A 456 23.42 -0.93 11.50
N VAL A 457 24.39 -0.86 10.59
CA VAL A 457 25.79 -0.56 10.92
C VAL A 457 25.93 0.84 11.51
N VAL A 458 25.19 1.82 10.97
CA VAL A 458 25.10 3.18 11.53
C VAL A 458 24.61 3.17 12.98
N ARG A 459 23.76 2.22 13.34
CA ARG A 459 23.20 2.03 14.69
C ARG A 459 24.10 1.17 15.60
N GLY A 460 25.31 0.85 15.18
CA GLY A 460 26.33 0.16 15.99
C GLY A 460 26.42 -1.35 15.76
N ALA A 461 25.75 -1.90 14.74
CA ALA A 461 25.90 -3.31 14.40
C ALA A 461 27.22 -3.57 13.66
N SER A 462 27.80 -4.75 13.87
CA SER A 462 29.11 -5.12 13.32
C SER A 462 29.07 -5.27 11.80
N SER A 463 30.04 -4.69 11.10
CA SER A 463 30.25 -4.84 9.65
C SER A 463 31.39 -5.80 9.28
N CYS A 464 32.02 -6.46 10.26
CA CYS A 464 33.28 -7.15 10.07
C CYS A 464 33.23 -8.30 9.04
N LYS A 465 32.11 -9.03 8.88
CA LYS A 465 32.04 -10.12 7.88
C LYS A 465 32.00 -9.58 6.46
N PHE A 466 31.14 -8.60 6.19
CA PHE A 466 31.09 -7.90 4.90
C PHE A 466 32.46 -7.36 4.52
N LEU A 467 33.10 -6.67 5.47
CA LEU A 467 34.42 -6.12 5.27
C LEU A 467 35.46 -7.24 5.02
N SER A 468 35.52 -8.28 5.85
CA SER A 468 36.42 -9.41 5.61
C SER A 468 36.24 -10.02 4.21
N TYR A 469 35.00 -10.20 3.76
CA TYR A 469 34.69 -10.75 2.45
C TYR A 469 35.16 -9.83 1.32
N LEU A 470 34.83 -8.54 1.39
CA LEU A 470 35.24 -7.53 0.41
C LEU A 470 36.76 -7.47 0.25
N ASN A 471 37.52 -7.45 1.35
CA ASN A 471 38.98 -7.36 1.28
C ASN A 471 39.64 -8.64 0.73
N LYS A 472 39.11 -9.81 1.10
CA LYS A 472 39.71 -11.09 0.70
C LYS A 472 39.36 -11.50 -0.73
N HIS A 473 38.13 -11.23 -1.16
CA HIS A 473 37.58 -11.83 -2.37
C HIS A 473 37.24 -10.81 -3.46
N VAL A 474 36.83 -9.59 -3.10
CA VAL A 474 36.33 -8.61 -4.08
C VAL A 474 37.42 -7.63 -4.51
N ILE A 475 38.08 -6.95 -3.56
CA ILE A 475 39.10 -5.95 -3.87
C ILE A 475 40.25 -6.49 -4.75
N PRO A 476 40.80 -7.70 -4.52
CA PRO A 476 41.87 -8.23 -5.36
C PRO A 476 41.52 -8.39 -6.85
N VAL A 477 40.23 -8.54 -7.16
CA VAL A 477 39.72 -8.69 -8.53
C VAL A 477 38.86 -7.51 -8.99
N PHE A 478 38.87 -6.40 -8.23
CA PHE A 478 38.00 -5.24 -8.44
C PHE A 478 38.03 -4.73 -9.89
N GLU A 479 39.20 -4.74 -10.52
CA GLU A 479 39.40 -4.27 -11.89
C GLU A 479 38.68 -5.09 -12.96
N LYS A 480 38.39 -6.36 -12.66
CA LYS A 480 37.70 -7.27 -13.57
C LYS A 480 36.18 -7.11 -13.51
N LEU A 481 35.66 -6.32 -12.56
CA LEU A 481 34.23 -6.10 -12.41
C LEU A 481 33.70 -5.14 -13.50
N PRO A 482 32.42 -5.24 -13.85
CA PRO A 482 31.75 -4.23 -14.68
C PRO A 482 31.78 -2.85 -14.01
N GLU A 483 31.87 -1.79 -14.82
CA GLU A 483 32.07 -0.41 -14.35
C GLU A 483 30.92 0.11 -13.46
N GLU A 484 29.67 -0.30 -13.75
CA GLU A 484 28.49 0.06 -12.97
C GLU A 484 28.56 -0.53 -11.54
N ARG A 485 28.97 -1.79 -11.42
CA ARG A 485 29.10 -2.50 -10.14
C ARG A 485 30.27 -2.01 -9.30
N LYS A 486 31.38 -1.65 -9.93
CA LYS A 486 32.54 -1.03 -9.27
C LYS A 486 32.13 0.24 -8.52
N LEU A 487 31.31 1.09 -9.14
CA LEU A 487 30.86 2.33 -8.51
C LEU A 487 30.05 2.04 -7.25
N ASP A 488 29.07 1.15 -7.34
CA ASP A 488 28.17 0.86 -6.22
C ASP A 488 28.90 0.15 -5.07
N LEU A 489 29.88 -0.71 -5.36
CA LEU A 489 30.77 -1.27 -4.34
C LEU A 489 31.61 -0.20 -3.63
N LEU A 490 32.16 0.77 -4.38
CA LEU A 490 32.94 1.86 -3.79
C LEU A 490 32.08 2.80 -2.94
N LYS A 491 30.85 3.09 -3.37
CA LYS A 491 29.88 3.85 -2.57
C LYS A 491 29.55 3.12 -1.28
N ALA A 492 29.25 1.81 -1.36
CA ALA A 492 29.00 1.00 -0.17
C ALA A 492 30.22 1.03 0.77
N LEU A 493 31.43 0.78 0.27
CA LEU A 493 32.65 0.83 1.08
C LEU A 493 32.84 2.20 1.76
N ALA A 494 32.60 3.29 1.04
CA ALA A 494 32.67 4.64 1.59
C ALA A 494 31.67 4.84 2.74
N GLU A 495 30.45 4.34 2.62
CA GLU A 495 29.42 4.44 3.67
C GLU A 495 29.68 3.54 4.88
N PHE A 496 30.36 2.40 4.70
CA PHE A 496 30.81 1.54 5.80
C PHE A 496 32.04 2.11 6.53
N SER A 497 32.88 2.87 5.83
CA SER A 497 34.18 3.33 6.33
C SER A 497 34.16 4.04 7.70
N PRO A 498 33.16 4.90 8.04
CA PRO A 498 33.09 5.55 9.36
C PRO A 498 32.86 4.56 10.50
N TYR A 499 32.25 3.40 10.22
CA TYR A 499 31.83 2.41 11.22
C TYR A 499 32.79 1.21 11.33
N THR A 500 33.91 1.25 10.62
CA THR A 500 34.96 0.22 10.70
C THR A 500 35.65 0.21 12.05
N THR A 501 36.10 -0.96 12.52
CA THR A 501 36.99 -1.05 13.69
C THR A 501 38.43 -0.67 13.32
N PRO A 502 39.31 -0.35 14.29
CA PRO A 502 40.74 -0.16 14.00
C PRO A 502 41.40 -1.41 13.39
N GLN A 503 40.94 -2.60 13.75
CA GLN A 503 41.44 -3.85 13.17
C GLN A 503 41.05 -3.96 11.70
N ASP A 504 39.77 -3.75 11.37
CA ASP A 504 39.29 -3.74 9.97
C ASP A 504 40.03 -2.67 9.15
N SER A 505 40.20 -1.49 9.73
CA SER A 505 40.89 -0.36 9.10
C SER A 505 42.33 -0.71 8.73
N ARG A 506 43.05 -1.41 9.62
CA ARG A 506 44.43 -1.86 9.36
C ARG A 506 44.51 -2.85 8.19
N LEU A 507 43.51 -3.71 8.04
CA LEU A 507 43.45 -4.73 6.99
C LEU A 507 43.08 -4.14 5.62
N PHE A 508 42.21 -3.13 5.61
CA PHE A 508 41.70 -2.52 4.38
C PHE A 508 42.56 -1.40 3.82
N LEU A 509 43.20 -0.62 4.69
CA LEU A 509 43.92 0.59 4.30
C LEU A 509 44.96 0.33 3.17
N PRO A 510 45.77 -0.75 3.18
CA PRO A 510 46.70 -1.02 2.07
C PRO A 510 46.00 -1.14 0.71
N SER A 511 44.90 -1.89 0.66
CA SER A 511 44.11 -2.11 -0.57
C SER A 511 43.47 -0.80 -1.05
N VAL A 512 42.95 0.01 -0.13
CA VAL A 512 42.38 1.33 -0.44
C VAL A 512 43.44 2.30 -0.97
N VAL A 513 44.65 2.32 -0.39
CA VAL A 513 45.76 3.17 -0.89
C VAL A 513 46.20 2.72 -2.29
N GLN A 514 46.25 1.42 -2.58
CA GLN A 514 46.58 0.93 -3.91
C GLN A 514 45.55 1.38 -4.96
N LEU A 515 44.26 1.22 -4.68
CA LEU A 515 43.19 1.71 -5.55
C LEU A 515 43.25 3.24 -5.70
N LEU A 516 43.48 3.97 -4.60
CA LEU A 516 43.61 5.43 -4.63
C LEU A 516 44.77 5.87 -5.54
N LYS A 517 45.93 5.24 -5.45
CA LYS A 517 47.06 5.50 -6.36
C LYS A 517 46.75 5.16 -7.80
N LYS A 518 45.92 4.13 -8.06
CA LYS A 518 45.50 3.80 -9.42
C LYS A 518 44.62 4.89 -10.02
N TYR A 519 43.59 5.32 -9.29
CA TYR A 519 42.61 6.31 -9.77
C TYR A 519 43.05 7.77 -9.60
N MET A 520 44.14 8.03 -8.86
CA MET A 520 44.85 9.30 -8.83
C MET A 520 46.24 9.16 -9.50
N PRO A 521 46.33 9.21 -10.83
CA PRO A 521 47.58 9.00 -11.55
C PRO A 521 48.60 10.11 -11.25
N GLY A 522 49.87 9.73 -11.12
CA GLY A 522 50.99 10.65 -10.87
C GLY A 522 51.38 11.48 -12.09
N ARG A 523 50.84 11.18 -13.27
CA ARG A 523 51.02 11.94 -14.51
C ARG A 523 49.68 12.04 -15.23
N LYS A 524 49.51 13.08 -16.06
CA LYS A 524 48.33 13.22 -16.94
C LYS A 524 48.34 12.07 -17.96
N THR A 525 47.69 10.97 -17.63
CA THR A 525 47.31 9.94 -18.60
C THR A 525 46.13 10.49 -19.39
N GLY A 526 46.10 10.32 -20.71
CA GLY A 526 45.00 10.81 -21.56
C GLY A 526 43.65 10.11 -21.32
N GLU A 527 43.53 9.33 -20.24
CA GLU A 527 42.34 8.58 -19.86
C GLU A 527 41.37 9.46 -19.06
N GLU A 528 40.07 9.30 -19.31
CA GLU A 528 39.03 9.98 -18.54
C GLU A 528 39.01 9.47 -17.10
N MET A 529 39.12 10.40 -16.16
CA MET A 529 39.19 10.11 -14.73
C MET A 529 37.78 10.04 -14.11
N ASN A 530 37.53 8.97 -13.34
CA ASN A 530 36.28 8.84 -12.60
C ASN A 530 36.36 9.57 -11.25
N PHE A 531 35.94 10.83 -11.22
CA PHE A 531 35.93 11.65 -9.98
C PHE A 531 35.12 11.02 -8.85
N THR A 532 34.04 10.29 -9.16
CA THR A 532 33.22 9.65 -8.13
C THR A 532 33.97 8.52 -7.42
N TYR A 533 34.82 7.77 -8.15
CA TYR A 533 35.68 6.75 -7.53
C TYR A 533 36.68 7.40 -6.58
N VAL A 534 37.29 8.51 -7.01
CA VAL A 534 38.24 9.27 -6.21
C VAL A 534 37.57 9.82 -4.95
N GLU A 535 36.34 10.34 -5.04
CA GLU A 535 35.56 10.76 -3.87
C GLU A 535 35.35 9.59 -2.88
N CYS A 536 34.87 8.43 -3.37
CA CYS A 536 34.64 7.25 -2.53
C CYS A 536 35.94 6.80 -1.83
N LEU A 537 37.03 6.70 -2.58
CA LEU A 537 38.32 6.21 -2.10
C LEU A 537 38.99 7.20 -1.14
N LEU A 538 38.96 8.51 -1.43
CA LEU A 538 39.45 9.54 -0.50
C LEU A 538 38.65 9.53 0.80
N TYR A 539 37.32 9.46 0.70
CA TYR A 539 36.46 9.41 1.88
C TYR A 539 36.77 8.18 2.74
N THR A 540 36.85 7.01 2.11
CA THR A 540 37.24 5.76 2.77
C THR A 540 38.61 5.89 3.41
N PHE A 541 39.60 6.38 2.65
CA PHE A 541 40.98 6.58 3.13
C PHE A 541 41.03 7.45 4.39
N HIS A 542 40.32 8.59 4.41
CA HIS A 542 40.28 9.48 5.57
C HIS A 542 39.79 8.77 6.83
N HIS A 543 38.72 7.99 6.74
CA HIS A 543 38.15 7.26 7.88
C HIS A 543 39.06 6.14 8.38
N LEU A 544 39.62 5.35 7.46
CA LEU A 544 40.54 4.27 7.85
C LEU A 544 41.84 4.84 8.43
N ALA A 545 42.43 5.83 7.77
CA ALA A 545 43.69 6.44 8.18
C ALA A 545 43.61 7.12 9.54
N HIS A 546 42.45 7.72 9.87
CA HIS A 546 42.18 8.30 11.18
C HIS A 546 42.29 7.28 12.31
N LYS A 547 41.85 6.04 12.06
CA LYS A 547 41.82 4.95 13.06
C LYS A 547 43.15 4.20 13.18
N VAL A 548 43.98 4.23 12.14
CA VAL A 548 45.27 3.50 12.10
C VAL A 548 46.45 4.38 11.64
N PRO A 549 46.76 5.47 12.35
CA PRO A 549 47.82 6.42 11.97
C PRO A 549 49.18 5.76 11.70
N ASN A 550 49.54 4.70 12.44
CA ASN A 550 50.82 4.00 12.27
C ASN A 550 50.93 3.26 10.94
N ALA A 551 49.84 2.62 10.50
CA ALA A 551 49.80 1.98 9.18
C ALA A 551 49.87 3.04 8.06
N THR A 552 49.15 4.15 8.26
CA THR A 552 49.17 5.29 7.33
C THR A 552 50.56 5.89 7.14
N ASN A 553 51.38 5.97 8.20
CA ASN A 553 52.78 6.40 8.10
C ASN A 553 53.55 5.54 7.08
N SER A 554 53.55 4.22 7.24
CA SER A 554 54.31 3.33 6.34
C SER A 554 53.82 3.36 4.88
N LEU A 555 52.50 3.48 4.66
CA LEU A 555 51.90 3.44 3.32
C LEU A 555 52.03 4.77 2.55
N CYS A 556 51.99 5.89 3.26
CA CYS A 556 51.88 7.22 2.67
C CYS A 556 53.03 8.18 3.05
N GLY A 557 53.90 7.80 3.97
CA GLY A 557 55.05 8.59 4.41
C GLY A 557 54.73 9.77 5.33
N TYR A 558 53.58 9.76 6.01
CA TYR A 558 53.21 10.79 6.97
C TYR A 558 53.94 10.63 8.30
N LYS A 559 54.39 11.75 8.88
CA LYS A 559 55.07 11.78 10.18
C LYS A 559 54.05 11.99 11.30
N ILE A 560 53.31 10.94 11.63
CA ILE A 560 52.33 10.94 12.73
C ILE A 560 53.00 10.33 13.97
N VAL A 561 53.17 11.13 15.02
CA VAL A 561 53.71 10.67 16.32
C VAL A 561 52.52 10.37 17.22
N THR A 562 52.31 9.09 17.55
CA THR A 562 51.21 8.67 18.44
C THR A 562 51.68 8.41 19.86
N GLY A 563 53.00 8.36 20.08
CA GLY A 563 53.61 8.04 21.37
C GLY A 563 53.62 6.54 21.67
N GLN A 564 53.33 5.70 20.69
CA GLN A 564 53.31 4.24 20.85
C GLN A 564 54.65 3.62 20.43
N PRO A 565 55.11 2.52 21.07
CA PRO A 565 56.35 1.83 20.69
C PRO A 565 56.41 1.34 19.24
N SER A 566 55.25 1.18 18.60
CA SER A 566 55.11 0.80 17.19
C SER A 566 55.34 1.95 16.20
N ASP A 567 55.53 3.18 16.68
CA ASP A 567 55.82 4.34 15.84
C ASP A 567 57.21 4.12 15.23
N ARG A 568 57.26 3.76 13.93
CA ARG A 568 58.49 3.50 13.18
C ARG A 568 59.26 4.79 12.89
N LEU A 569 59.66 5.52 13.94
CA LEU A 569 60.18 6.90 13.91
C LEU A 569 61.57 7.05 13.25
N GLY A 570 62.15 5.98 12.70
CA GLY A 570 63.45 5.99 12.01
C GLY A 570 63.42 5.45 10.56
N GLU A 571 62.30 4.94 10.06
CA GLU A 571 62.19 4.47 8.67
C GLU A 571 61.86 5.65 7.74
N ASP A 572 62.63 5.82 6.65
CA ASP A 572 62.39 6.89 5.67
C ASP A 572 61.36 6.48 4.61
N PHE A 573 60.15 7.02 4.72
CA PHE A 573 59.07 6.86 3.76
C PHE A 573 58.84 8.10 2.89
N SER A 574 59.81 9.01 2.81
CA SER A 574 59.70 10.27 2.08
C SER A 574 59.30 10.10 0.60
N GLY A 575 59.72 9.00 -0.03
CA GLY A 575 59.31 8.65 -1.40
C GLY A 575 57.79 8.45 -1.54
N ASN A 576 57.16 7.75 -0.59
CA ASN A 576 55.71 7.53 -0.59
C ASN A 576 54.94 8.84 -0.40
N PHE A 577 55.44 9.72 0.47
CA PHE A 577 54.86 11.04 0.69
C PHE A 577 54.96 11.92 -0.55
N LYS A 578 56.12 11.90 -1.24
CA LYS A 578 56.33 12.65 -2.48
C LYS A 578 55.41 12.17 -3.60
N ASP A 579 55.33 10.86 -3.82
CA ASP A 579 54.41 10.24 -4.81
C ASP A 579 52.95 10.61 -4.52
N LEU A 580 52.51 10.51 -3.26
CA LEU A 580 51.14 10.88 -2.88
C LEU A 580 50.86 12.38 -3.08
N THR A 581 51.80 13.25 -2.72
CA THR A 581 51.68 14.72 -2.86
C THR A 581 51.60 15.13 -4.34
N GLU A 582 52.39 14.51 -5.21
CA GLU A 582 52.35 14.74 -6.66
C GLU A 582 50.97 14.35 -7.23
N ARG A 583 50.45 13.19 -6.85
CA ARG A 583 49.11 12.73 -7.23
C ARG A 583 48.00 13.65 -6.70
N LEU A 584 48.11 14.11 -5.46
CA LEU A 584 47.18 15.07 -4.84
C LEU A 584 47.17 16.41 -5.60
N THR A 585 48.34 16.89 -6.01
CA THR A 585 48.45 18.12 -6.80
C THR A 585 47.76 17.98 -8.16
N ASN A 586 48.01 16.85 -8.84
CA ASN A 586 47.40 16.56 -10.14
C ASN A 586 45.87 16.44 -10.07
N ILE A 587 45.34 15.71 -9.07
CA ILE A 587 43.89 15.56 -8.90
C ILE A 587 43.24 16.92 -8.60
N GLU A 588 43.87 17.79 -7.81
CA GLU A 588 43.34 19.12 -7.52
C GLU A 588 43.29 20.00 -8.77
N GLU A 589 44.32 19.96 -9.62
CA GLU A 589 44.35 20.71 -10.89
C GLU A 589 43.21 20.25 -11.81
N LEU A 590 43.09 18.93 -12.01
CA LEU A 590 42.03 18.33 -12.83
C LEU A 590 40.64 18.63 -12.26
N THR A 591 40.47 18.54 -10.95
CA THR A 591 39.21 18.82 -10.26
C THR A 591 38.81 20.29 -10.44
N ARG A 592 39.74 21.24 -10.30
CA ARG A 592 39.46 22.68 -10.55
C ARG A 592 39.10 22.94 -12.01
N ALA A 593 39.76 22.27 -12.96
CA ALA A 593 39.42 22.38 -14.38
C ALA A 593 38.00 21.84 -14.66
N THR A 594 37.64 20.70 -14.07
CA THR A 594 36.29 20.11 -14.17
C THR A 594 35.22 20.99 -13.52
N ILE A 595 35.48 21.58 -12.34
CA ILE A 595 34.55 22.54 -11.71
C ILE A 595 34.27 23.72 -12.65
N LYS A 596 35.29 24.28 -13.32
CA LYS A 596 35.11 25.36 -14.30
C LYS A 596 34.22 24.91 -15.46
N LYS A 597 34.48 23.72 -16.04
CA LYS A 597 33.67 23.14 -17.13
C LYS A 597 32.22 22.91 -16.71
N LEU A 598 31.99 22.31 -15.54
CA LEU A 598 30.64 22.02 -15.02
C LEU A 598 29.86 23.31 -14.69
N THR A 599 30.54 24.33 -14.16
CA THR A 599 29.91 25.64 -13.87
C THR A 599 29.49 26.33 -15.16
N GLN A 600 30.37 26.34 -16.17
CA GLN A 600 30.04 26.88 -17.50
C GLN A 600 28.88 26.11 -18.16
N GLY A 601 28.91 24.78 -18.12
CA GLY A 601 27.82 23.94 -18.64
C GLY A 601 26.49 24.16 -17.91
N MET A 602 26.51 24.47 -16.61
CA MET A 602 25.31 24.81 -15.84
C MET A 602 24.63 26.09 -16.38
N ASP A 603 25.41 27.11 -16.75
CA ASP A 603 24.88 28.35 -17.32
C ASP A 603 24.24 28.10 -18.70
N GLU A 604 24.84 27.21 -19.50
CA GLU A 604 24.30 26.76 -20.78
C GLU A 604 23.00 25.97 -20.60
N HIS A 605 22.94 25.05 -19.62
CA HIS A 605 21.72 24.32 -19.28
C HIS A 605 20.61 25.24 -18.78
N ASN A 606 20.92 26.28 -18.00
CA ASN A 606 19.95 27.29 -17.55
C ASN A 606 19.35 28.07 -18.74
N LYS A 607 20.19 28.47 -19.71
CA LYS A 607 19.74 29.11 -20.95
C LYS A 607 18.89 28.16 -21.81
N ALA A 608 19.32 26.91 -21.95
CA ALA A 608 18.58 25.88 -22.69
C ALA A 608 17.23 25.56 -22.02
N MET A 609 17.15 25.55 -20.69
CA MET A 609 15.91 25.36 -19.94
C MET A 609 14.91 26.49 -20.22
N ALA A 610 15.38 27.74 -20.27
CA ALA A 610 14.54 28.89 -20.61
C ALA A 610 14.07 28.87 -22.07
N ALA A 611 14.86 28.30 -22.98
CA ALA A 611 14.55 28.19 -24.42
C ALA A 611 13.70 26.95 -24.79
N ALA A 612 13.58 25.96 -23.89
CA ALA A 612 12.90 24.70 -24.17
C ALA A 612 11.37 24.86 -24.27
N LYS A 613 10.81 24.43 -25.41
CA LYS A 613 9.36 24.55 -25.72
C LYS A 613 8.53 23.30 -25.37
N SER A 614 9.17 22.15 -25.18
CA SER A 614 8.53 20.87 -24.86
C SER A 614 8.85 20.42 -23.44
N GLU A 615 7.90 19.76 -22.79
CA GLU A 615 8.06 19.21 -21.43
C GLU A 615 9.11 18.09 -21.37
N GLU A 616 9.27 17.33 -22.46
CA GLU A 616 10.32 16.30 -22.58
C GLU A 616 11.72 16.91 -22.69
N ALA A 617 11.86 18.05 -23.37
CA ALA A 617 13.13 18.77 -23.45
C ALA A 617 13.51 19.36 -22.08
N LYS A 618 12.53 19.93 -21.36
CA LYS A 618 12.73 20.44 -20.00
C LYS A 618 13.13 19.33 -19.02
N SER A 619 12.53 18.14 -19.11
CA SER A 619 12.86 17.01 -18.23
C SER A 619 14.29 16.48 -18.47
N LYS A 620 14.72 16.39 -19.74
CA LYS A 620 16.10 16.05 -20.12
C LYS A 620 17.11 17.06 -19.59
N ILE A 621 16.85 18.37 -19.77
CA ILE A 621 17.73 19.43 -19.28
C ILE A 621 17.79 19.44 -17.73
N LYS A 622 16.66 19.22 -17.05
CA LYS A 622 16.62 19.12 -15.59
C LYS A 622 17.47 17.95 -15.07
N THR A 623 17.48 16.83 -15.78
CA THR A 623 18.33 15.68 -15.47
C THR A 623 19.82 16.03 -15.62
N GLN A 624 20.20 16.70 -16.72
CA GLN A 624 21.57 17.18 -16.94
C GLN A 624 22.02 18.17 -15.85
N GLN A 625 21.16 19.11 -15.47
CA GLN A 625 21.44 20.02 -14.35
C GLN A 625 21.65 19.28 -13.03
N GLN A 626 20.84 18.27 -12.74
CA GLN A 626 21.01 17.47 -11.52
C GLN A 626 22.35 16.73 -11.54
N ASN A 627 22.72 16.11 -12.67
CA ASN A 627 23.99 15.42 -12.83
C ASN A 627 25.18 16.39 -12.67
N ALA A 628 25.09 17.59 -13.24
CA ALA A 628 26.11 18.62 -13.10
C ALA A 628 26.24 19.12 -11.63
N LYS A 629 25.11 19.27 -10.91
CA LYS A 629 25.13 19.59 -9.46
C LYS A 629 25.81 18.50 -8.64
N THR A 630 25.49 17.23 -8.89
CA THR A 630 26.15 16.10 -8.24
C THR A 630 27.64 16.10 -8.54
N GLY A 631 28.03 16.29 -9.81
CA GLY A 631 29.44 16.37 -10.22
C GLY A 631 30.20 17.53 -9.54
N LEU A 632 29.57 18.70 -9.41
CA LEU A 632 30.15 19.84 -8.67
C LEU A 632 30.35 19.50 -7.18
N ARG A 633 29.39 18.81 -6.56
CA ARG A 633 29.49 18.36 -5.16
C ARG A 633 30.61 17.35 -4.98
N THR A 634 30.72 16.35 -5.86
CA THR A 634 31.84 15.40 -5.90
C THR A 634 33.18 16.13 -5.97
N CYS A 635 33.33 17.07 -6.92
CA CYS A 635 34.56 17.83 -7.08
C CYS A 635 34.90 18.67 -5.83
N ASN A 636 33.91 19.33 -5.23
CA ASN A 636 34.11 20.09 -4.00
C ASN A 636 34.53 19.19 -2.83
N ASN A 637 33.90 18.02 -2.68
CA ASN A 637 34.27 17.03 -1.69
C ASN A 637 35.72 16.57 -1.87
N ILE A 638 36.15 16.28 -3.11
CA ILE A 638 37.54 15.92 -3.42
C ILE A 638 38.52 17.02 -2.99
N LEU A 639 38.26 18.29 -3.34
CA LEU A 639 39.15 19.40 -2.95
C LEU A 639 39.24 19.57 -1.42
N VAL A 640 38.11 19.44 -0.73
CA VAL A 640 38.05 19.52 0.74
C VAL A 640 38.85 18.37 1.38
N MET A 641 38.76 17.16 0.82
CA MET A 641 39.47 15.98 1.32
C MET A 641 40.95 15.96 0.93
N ALA A 642 41.33 16.48 -0.23
CA ALA A 642 42.71 16.47 -0.71
C ALA A 642 43.58 17.50 0.03
N LYS A 643 43.06 18.71 0.28
CA LYS A 643 43.82 19.83 0.84
C LYS A 643 44.56 19.50 2.17
N PRO A 644 43.94 18.86 3.18
CA PRO A 644 44.63 18.53 4.43
C PRO A 644 45.75 17.50 4.28
N LEU A 645 45.74 16.71 3.21
CA LEU A 645 46.69 15.61 2.98
C LEU A 645 48.07 16.08 2.49
N HIS A 646 48.23 17.36 2.13
CA HIS A 646 49.55 17.93 1.80
C HIS A 646 50.44 18.17 3.04
N ALA A 647 49.86 18.17 4.23
CA ALA A 647 50.63 18.36 5.46
C ALA A 647 51.46 17.11 5.80
N LYS A 648 52.69 17.31 6.28
CA LYS A 648 53.55 16.20 6.76
C LYS A 648 52.92 15.40 7.91
N ALA A 649 52.06 16.06 8.70
CA ALA A 649 51.20 15.46 9.71
C ALA A 649 49.75 15.89 9.40
N PRO A 650 49.03 15.13 8.56
CA PRO A 650 47.71 15.52 8.08
C PRO A 650 46.64 15.34 9.17
N SER A 651 45.67 16.25 9.18
CA SER A 651 44.42 16.03 9.93
C SER A 651 43.46 15.21 9.07
N PHE A 652 43.22 13.97 9.46
CA PHE A 652 42.16 13.18 8.84
C PHE A 652 40.79 13.67 9.31
N ILE A 653 39.82 13.53 8.44
CA ILE A 653 38.46 14.02 8.67
C ILE A 653 37.81 13.32 9.89
N GLY A 654 38.15 12.04 10.15
CA GLY A 654 37.58 11.28 11.26
C GLY A 654 36.05 11.38 11.26
N ASP A 655 35.44 11.58 12.43
CA ASP A 655 33.98 11.71 12.57
C ASP A 655 33.39 13.05 12.05
N LYS A 656 34.21 13.99 11.53
CA LYS A 656 33.72 15.28 11.04
C LYS A 656 33.13 15.13 9.63
N SER A 657 31.82 15.07 9.47
CA SER A 657 31.21 14.60 8.21
C SER A 657 31.40 15.54 7.00
N VAL A 658 32.19 15.10 6.01
CA VAL A 658 31.93 15.45 4.60
C VAL A 658 30.69 14.67 4.16
N ASN A 659 29.68 15.35 3.60
CA ASN A 659 28.49 14.67 3.10
C ASN A 659 28.74 14.19 1.67
N LEU A 660 28.86 12.88 1.50
CA LEU A 660 29.00 12.19 0.21
C LEU A 660 28.03 12.74 -0.84
N SER A 661 28.49 12.87 -2.08
CA SER A 661 27.76 13.59 -3.14
C SER A 661 26.36 13.04 -3.42
N TRP A 662 26.15 11.73 -3.25
CA TRP A 662 24.88 11.03 -3.45
C TRP A 662 23.97 11.01 -2.21
N LYS A 663 24.40 11.55 -1.06
CA LYS A 663 23.57 11.64 0.16
C LYS A 663 22.86 12.99 0.22
N GLU A 664 21.56 12.99 0.49
CA GLU A 664 20.82 14.22 0.71
C GLU A 664 21.34 14.97 1.94
N VAL A 665 21.42 16.30 1.86
CA VAL A 665 21.73 17.13 3.03
C VAL A 665 20.44 17.27 3.82
N THR A 666 20.23 16.43 4.82
CA THR A 666 19.17 16.63 5.81
C THR A 666 19.45 17.94 6.53
N LYS A 667 18.66 18.99 6.26
CA LYS A 667 18.64 20.19 7.10
C LYS A 667 18.11 19.79 8.48
N THR A 668 19.01 19.55 9.42
CA THR A 668 18.66 19.44 10.83
C THR A 668 18.10 20.79 11.27
N HIS A 669 16.80 20.83 11.59
CA HIS A 669 16.22 21.93 12.36
C HIS A 669 16.91 21.92 13.73
N VAL A 670 17.88 22.81 13.92
CA VAL A 670 18.46 23.06 15.25
C VAL A 670 17.37 23.77 16.05
N SER A 671 16.72 23.02 16.94
CA SER A 671 15.95 23.61 18.03
C SER A 671 16.93 24.33 18.94
N THR A 672 16.93 25.65 18.89
CA THR A 672 17.63 26.50 19.85
C THR A 672 17.00 26.28 21.23
N THR A 673 17.62 25.43 22.05
CA THR A 673 17.33 25.37 23.48
C THR A 673 18.32 26.26 24.21
N THR A 674 17.74 27.27 24.84
CA THR A 674 18.34 28.24 25.74
C THR A 674 19.05 27.54 26.90
N THR A 675 20.23 28.06 27.23
CA THR A 675 21.06 27.72 28.38
C THR A 675 20.32 27.86 29.71
N ALA A 676 20.39 26.85 30.57
CA ALA A 676 20.25 26.99 32.02
C ALA A 676 21.36 26.17 32.71
N ALA A 677 22.17 26.87 33.50
CA ALA A 677 23.29 26.35 34.24
C ALA A 677 22.84 25.76 35.59
N GLY A 678 23.54 24.69 36.03
CA GLY A 678 23.66 24.33 37.44
C GLY A 678 23.36 22.87 37.77
N GLY A 679 24.38 22.13 38.23
CA GLY A 679 24.15 20.91 39.03
C GLY A 679 25.12 19.74 38.88
N LYS A 680 26.29 19.84 39.52
CA LYS A 680 27.08 18.80 40.24
C LYS A 680 27.32 17.38 39.64
N ARG A 681 28.61 17.04 39.54
CA ARG A 681 29.21 15.68 39.43
C ARG A 681 28.81 14.75 40.61
N PRO A 682 28.86 13.42 40.41
CA PRO A 682 29.99 12.60 40.94
C PRO A 682 30.56 11.64 39.87
N ALA A 683 31.89 11.54 39.71
CA ALA A 683 32.83 10.66 40.43
C ALA A 683 32.82 9.20 39.94
N ALA A 684 34.01 8.77 39.53
CA ALA A 684 34.33 7.52 38.85
C ALA A 684 34.34 6.32 39.80
N ILE A 685 34.07 5.13 39.25
CA ILE A 685 34.62 3.86 39.74
C ILE A 685 35.15 3.09 38.53
N ALA A 686 36.45 2.78 38.58
CA ALA A 686 37.13 1.84 37.70
C ALA A 686 37.32 0.50 38.45
N ALA A 687 37.11 -0.61 37.74
CA ALA A 687 37.76 -1.91 37.95
C ALA A 687 37.38 -2.81 36.76
N ASN A 688 38.26 -2.99 35.76
CA ASN A 688 39.32 -4.00 35.62
C ASN A 688 38.87 -5.46 35.43
N VAL A 689 38.99 -5.92 34.17
CA VAL A 689 39.83 -7.04 33.67
C VAL A 689 39.53 -8.49 34.09
N SER A 690 39.30 -9.34 33.07
CA SER A 690 40.00 -10.62 32.74
C SER A 690 38.97 -11.62 32.14
N SER A 691 38.98 -11.95 30.84
CA SER A 691 39.90 -12.76 30.01
C SER A 691 39.68 -14.29 30.09
N ASN A 692 39.20 -14.85 28.96
CA ASN A 692 39.78 -15.94 28.16
C ASN A 692 39.07 -17.31 27.96
N ILE A 693 38.63 -17.55 26.69
CA ILE A 693 38.99 -18.63 25.70
C ILE A 693 38.66 -20.13 26.06
N PRO A 694 38.58 -21.12 25.12
CA PRO A 694 37.66 -21.41 23.98
C PRO A 694 37.05 -22.85 24.03
N SER A 695 36.18 -23.23 23.06
CA SER A 695 36.09 -24.58 22.42
C SER A 695 35.13 -24.51 21.21
N LYS A 696 35.55 -24.57 19.93
CA LYS A 696 35.97 -25.68 19.04
C LYS A 696 34.82 -26.56 18.46
N LYS A 697 34.56 -26.34 17.15
CA LYS A 697 34.19 -27.24 16.03
C LYS A 697 32.84 -28.01 16.00
N GLY A 698 32.13 -27.80 14.88
CA GLY A 698 31.23 -28.76 14.19
C GLY A 698 30.93 -28.25 12.77
N ARG A 699 31.04 -29.12 11.76
CA ARG A 699 31.03 -28.86 10.29
C ARG A 699 29.61 -28.97 9.70
N GLY A 700 29.43 -28.39 8.50
CA GLY A 700 28.19 -28.26 7.73
C GLY A 700 27.56 -29.55 7.19
N PRO A 701 26.42 -29.43 6.49
CA PRO A 701 26.37 -29.24 5.03
C PRO A 701 25.57 -27.95 4.69
N GLY A 702 25.81 -27.17 3.63
CA GLY A 702 25.97 -27.52 2.21
C GLY A 702 24.72 -27.02 1.46
N GLY A 703 24.51 -25.70 1.40
CA GLY A 703 23.30 -25.06 0.84
C GLY A 703 23.39 -24.79 -0.67
N LEU A 704 22.27 -24.96 -1.36
CA LEU A 704 22.11 -24.73 -2.80
C LEU A 704 22.09 -23.22 -3.13
N HIS A 705 22.73 -22.88 -4.25
CA HIS A 705 22.92 -21.51 -4.75
C HIS A 705 21.60 -20.91 -5.24
N ASN A 706 21.01 -20.00 -4.46
CA ASN A 706 19.83 -19.21 -4.83
C ASN A 706 20.11 -18.38 -6.10
N GLN A 707 19.38 -18.59 -7.19
CA GLN A 707 19.52 -17.84 -8.45
C GLN A 707 18.40 -16.79 -8.66
N LEU A 708 17.38 -16.73 -7.79
CA LEU A 708 16.16 -15.93 -7.99
C LEU A 708 16.20 -14.50 -7.42
N VAL A 709 17.24 -14.14 -6.65
CA VAL A 709 17.33 -12.87 -5.92
C VAL A 709 17.65 -11.66 -6.84
N ASN A 710 18.29 -11.90 -7.98
CA ASN A 710 19.16 -10.89 -8.62
C ASN A 710 18.41 -9.87 -9.49
N ARG A 711 17.33 -10.28 -10.15
CA ARG A 711 16.55 -9.42 -11.04
C ARG A 711 15.70 -8.37 -10.30
N ALA A 712 15.46 -8.58 -9.01
CA ALA A 712 14.52 -7.79 -8.22
C ALA A 712 15.20 -6.81 -7.25
N LEU A 713 16.54 -6.63 -7.29
CA LEU A 713 17.29 -5.67 -6.45
C LEU A 713 17.80 -4.42 -7.19
N GLU A 714 17.59 -4.33 -8.52
CA GLU A 714 18.04 -3.20 -9.36
C GLU A 714 17.58 -1.82 -8.85
N GLY A 715 16.44 -1.75 -8.16
CA GLY A 715 15.88 -0.50 -7.61
C GLY A 715 16.58 0.06 -6.36
N LEU A 716 17.64 -0.56 -5.85
CA LEU A 716 18.50 -0.01 -4.80
C LEU A 716 19.73 0.73 -5.34
N SER A 717 20.06 0.56 -6.63
CA SER A 717 21.08 1.39 -7.26
C SER A 717 20.55 2.82 -7.36
N TYR A 718 21.29 3.77 -6.80
CA TYR A 718 21.02 5.20 -6.92
C TYR A 718 21.27 5.65 -8.37
N GLY A 719 20.38 5.22 -9.28
CA GLY A 719 20.23 5.68 -10.64
C GLY A 719 18.98 6.57 -10.73
N GLY A 720 19.19 7.86 -11.01
CA GLY A 720 18.11 8.85 -11.02
C GLY A 720 17.04 8.58 -12.07
N ARG A 721 15.80 8.34 -11.64
CA ARG A 721 14.58 8.61 -12.41
C ARG A 721 13.66 9.52 -11.62
N GLY A 722 13.52 10.75 -12.10
CA GLY A 722 12.77 11.82 -11.44
C GLY A 722 11.26 11.56 -11.42
N GLY A 723 10.68 11.67 -10.22
CA GLY A 723 9.23 11.76 -10.02
C GLY A 723 8.68 13.08 -10.55
N MET A 724 7.65 12.98 -11.39
CA MET A 724 6.91 14.08 -11.95
C MET A 724 6.00 14.70 -10.87
N ARG A 725 6.33 15.92 -10.40
CA ARG A 725 5.40 16.82 -9.72
C ARG A 725 5.31 18.08 -10.58
N GLY A 726 4.13 18.34 -11.16
CA GLY A 726 3.83 19.55 -11.91
C GLY A 726 2.62 20.24 -11.30
N GLY A 727 2.83 21.46 -10.79
CA GLY A 727 1.78 22.36 -10.35
C GLY A 727 1.55 23.50 -11.36
N ARG A 728 0.35 24.08 -11.26
CA ARG A 728 -0.07 25.48 -11.51
C ARG A 728 0.64 26.31 -12.61
N GLY A 729 -0.18 26.83 -13.53
CA GLY A 729 -0.33 28.29 -13.66
C GLY A 729 -0.40 28.91 -15.07
N ARG A 730 -1.53 29.59 -15.33
CA ARG A 730 -1.73 30.85 -16.10
C ARG A 730 -1.57 30.86 -17.64
N GLY A 731 -2.68 31.23 -18.30
CA GLY A 731 -2.74 32.54 -18.98
C GLY A 731 -3.17 32.62 -20.45
N TRP A 732 -4.30 33.32 -20.66
CA TRP A 732 -4.65 34.21 -21.78
C TRP A 732 -5.13 33.65 -23.13
N GLY A 733 -6.39 33.97 -23.44
CA GLY A 733 -6.66 34.93 -24.53
C GLY A 733 -7.51 34.45 -25.70
N GLY A 734 -8.73 34.97 -25.79
CA GLY A 734 -9.23 35.54 -27.05
C GLY A 734 -10.50 34.95 -27.66
N ARG A 735 -11.57 35.77 -27.61
CA ARG A 735 -12.54 36.11 -28.69
C ARG A 735 -13.28 34.93 -29.37
N GLY A 736 -14.61 34.87 -29.43
CA GLY A 736 -15.66 35.82 -29.15
C GLY A 736 -16.91 35.49 -29.98
N ARG A 737 -18.03 36.18 -29.66
CA ARG A 737 -19.28 36.32 -30.43
C ARG A 737 -20.10 35.03 -30.61
N GLY A 738 -21.40 34.96 -30.30
CA GLY A 738 -22.38 35.94 -29.87
C GLY A 738 -23.76 35.55 -30.43
N LYS A 739 -24.82 35.90 -29.68
CA LYS A 739 -26.23 36.08 -30.10
C LYS A 739 -26.97 34.81 -30.57
N ASP A 740 -28.28 34.67 -30.46
CA ASP A 740 -29.37 35.40 -29.80
C ASP A 740 -30.56 34.42 -29.81
N SER A 741 -31.29 34.37 -28.71
CA SER A 741 -32.75 34.51 -28.64
C SER A 741 -33.61 34.01 -29.83
N ARG A 742 -34.47 33.02 -29.58
CA ARG A 742 -35.93 33.26 -29.41
C ARG A 742 -36.75 31.97 -29.26
N CYS A 743 -37.68 32.03 -28.31
CA CYS A 743 -38.84 31.16 -28.16
C CYS A 743 -39.67 31.03 -29.45
N LYS A 744 -40.17 29.82 -29.71
CA LYS A 744 -41.50 29.59 -30.26
C LYS A 744 -42.16 28.43 -29.51
N MET A 745 -43.42 28.65 -29.18
CA MET A 745 -44.37 27.75 -28.52
C MET A 745 -45.19 27.02 -29.59
N LEU A 746 -45.80 25.88 -29.21
CA LEU A 746 -46.73 24.98 -29.96
C LEU A 746 -46.01 24.00 -30.93
N THR A 747 -46.30 22.69 -31.00
CA THR A 747 -47.46 21.86 -30.63
C THR A 747 -46.99 20.42 -30.41
N ILE A 748 -47.73 19.62 -29.63
CA ILE A 748 -47.51 18.18 -29.40
C ILE A 748 -47.72 17.40 -30.71
N GLU A 749 -46.72 16.63 -31.13
CA GLU A 749 -46.85 15.58 -32.14
C GLU A 749 -46.45 14.24 -31.48
N VAL A 750 -47.43 13.37 -31.30
CA VAL A 750 -47.22 11.95 -31.01
C VAL A 750 -46.83 11.29 -32.32
N SER A 751 -45.57 10.86 -32.47
CA SER A 751 -45.15 9.69 -33.28
C SER A 751 -43.65 9.71 -33.56
N ARG A 752 -42.91 8.82 -32.87
CA ARG A 752 -41.66 8.18 -33.35
C ARG A 752 -41.18 7.04 -32.45
N ASP A 753 -41.60 7.01 -31.19
CA ASP A 753 -41.06 6.07 -30.20
C ASP A 753 -41.74 4.69 -30.17
N CYS A 754 -43.03 4.58 -30.53
CA CYS A 754 -43.70 3.27 -30.54
C CYS A 754 -43.16 2.32 -31.61
N LYS A 755 -42.68 2.84 -32.75
CA LYS A 755 -42.15 2.00 -33.84
C LYS A 755 -40.78 1.40 -33.49
N ARG A 756 -39.95 2.13 -32.74
CA ARG A 756 -38.64 1.63 -32.26
C ARG A 756 -38.78 0.53 -31.23
N ILE A 757 -39.81 0.58 -30.38
CA ILE A 757 -40.08 -0.46 -29.39
C ILE A 757 -40.62 -1.72 -30.08
N LEU A 758 -41.47 -1.55 -31.10
CA LEU A 758 -42.01 -2.68 -31.88
C LEU A 758 -40.93 -3.40 -32.70
N ASP A 759 -40.05 -2.64 -33.35
CA ASP A 759 -38.91 -3.18 -34.12
C ASP A 759 -37.88 -3.89 -33.20
N TRP A 760 -37.74 -3.44 -31.94
CA TRP A 760 -36.84 -4.04 -30.95
C TRP A 760 -37.38 -5.38 -30.41
N PHE A 761 -38.71 -5.54 -30.30
CA PHE A 761 -39.34 -6.80 -29.89
C PHE A 761 -39.35 -7.86 -31.01
N GLN A 762 -39.49 -7.46 -32.28
CA GLN A 762 -39.40 -8.38 -33.42
C GLN A 762 -37.99 -8.95 -33.62
N ALA A 763 -36.95 -8.23 -33.19
CA ALA A 763 -35.57 -8.70 -33.22
C ALA A 763 -35.27 -9.82 -32.19
N LEU A 764 -36.16 -10.06 -31.23
CA LEU A 764 -35.99 -11.04 -30.14
C LEU A 764 -36.72 -12.38 -30.38
N GLY A 765 -37.31 -12.60 -31.57
CA GLY A 765 -37.67 -13.95 -32.03
C GLY A 765 -38.81 -14.68 -31.30
N HIS A 766 -39.64 -13.98 -30.53
CA HIS A 766 -40.79 -14.58 -29.85
C HIS A 766 -42.10 -14.33 -30.59
N SER A 767 -42.80 -15.40 -30.99
CA SER A 767 -44.17 -15.35 -31.52
C SER A 767 -45.20 -15.39 -30.39
N PHE A 768 -46.21 -14.52 -30.46
CA PHE A 768 -47.37 -14.53 -29.56
C PHE A 768 -48.54 -15.31 -30.19
N PRO A 769 -49.38 -16.02 -29.40
CA PRO A 769 -50.67 -16.53 -29.85
C PRO A 769 -51.69 -15.38 -29.98
N GLU A 770 -52.54 -15.48 -31.00
CA GLU A 770 -53.61 -14.52 -31.30
C GLU A 770 -54.62 -14.36 -30.15
N LEU A 771 -54.83 -13.12 -29.73
CA LEU A 771 -55.99 -12.69 -28.95
C LEU A 771 -56.94 -11.95 -29.88
N VAL A 772 -58.06 -12.60 -30.20
CA VAL A 772 -59.23 -11.99 -30.83
C VAL A 772 -59.90 -11.08 -29.81
N THR A 773 -60.07 -9.80 -30.14
CA THR A 773 -60.85 -8.85 -29.34
C THR A 773 -62.29 -8.74 -29.85
N GLU A 774 -63.22 -8.60 -28.93
CA GLU A 774 -64.67 -8.71 -29.10
C GLU A 774 -65.37 -7.54 -29.83
N ASN A 775 -64.63 -6.64 -30.47
CA ASN A 775 -65.21 -5.59 -31.32
C ASN A 775 -64.33 -5.42 -32.56
N GLY A 776 -64.81 -5.93 -33.69
CA GLY A 776 -64.08 -5.98 -34.94
C GLY A 776 -63.93 -4.64 -35.64
N GLU A 777 -62.98 -3.82 -35.22
CA GLU A 777 -62.39 -2.75 -36.05
C GLU A 777 -60.87 -2.78 -35.94
N MET A 778 -60.21 -2.87 -37.11
CA MET A 778 -58.76 -2.90 -37.29
C MET A 778 -58.21 -1.47 -37.34
N SER A 779 -57.25 -1.14 -36.46
CA SER A 779 -56.16 -0.18 -36.76
C SER A 779 -54.94 -0.42 -35.89
#